data_AF-A0A4R6S8S2-F1
#
_entry.id   AF-A0A4R6S8S2-F1
#
_cell.length_a   1.000
_cell.length_b   1.000
_cell.length_c   1.000
_cell.angle_alpha   90.00
_cell.angle_beta   90.00
_cell.angle_gamma   90.00
#
_symmetry.space_group_name_H-M   'P 1'
#
loop_
_entity.id
_entity.type
_entity.pdbx_description
1 polymer ?
#
loop_
_entity_poly.entity_id
_entity_poly.type
_entity_poly.pdbx_seq_one_letter_code
_entity_poly.pdbx_strand_id
1 'polypeptide(L)'
;MLLGVVLAAATLGMTPVLPVAAAQAVARQAPDTPGAETRAPGSDAAADADTDGEESVTTVQRHTSAQARAANYRTVTFSTLTPASTREFVVPPGVTSLSVEAQGGSGSLVASNANATPGSGAYVTSTIPVTPGQTYYLTAGGNAVREAPGAGGGAAGTAIEGLHLPSAGGGGGASDLRLGSMALAARVLVAGGGGGAASQIGAIGGSAGGVTGGAGLTAGGCDEANAGGGTAVSGGLPGGSCTGTAGQAGSFGAGGAPGYRASGNNVGGGGGGGWYGGGGGSPFGGGGAGSSYVVPEALGTSYSVGPLAAEPFVRVSYQMPLPALMTLNISASKLLADGQSQLTANLRVTDENKQPITEETIEFESSDPGQQISSVTNHRDGNYSVTVTASTRLGVAQLTVRNVSAGPSYTFGIQITQIAGPAAVVVLEPLTSTIIGDGTVTVPLVATVSDAYGHPVSGQSVALRSSDPGHQISAVTDNGSGEYSATLTSSTTPGTAEITATVGEAPNVLLARAQIIQRVGPVATATVSLDPASMVADGVSTTTGTVQLRDASGNPLASEPLSISTSDPGQLVKDILDNGDGSYTFTVVASETVGTAEVRVGALSVPGVAATATLTQTVGPVAAVDVTLDPATLVADGAATTTATVRVSDAQHRGLAGKTVTVTSSDPDQQLAAVTDRGDGTYTVELTASEAVGAATITAAVGTTAGTATLTQTVGPAVSVDVALDPATLVADGAATTAATVRVADAQGRPLAGETVTLTSSDPEQGIGAVTDNGDGSYTAQLTASAAVGAATITANVGSASGVATLTQTAGSPDPARSELTLSAGSILADGKEETEITVRPRDAQGRPLPATALGLSSTDAGQRLGAFEEVEPGVFTATVRASTRVGTSTLTVRTTVQPIQPVIPPEERSAAALVRNAPGIARASVGAGSPVPTAGVLGEITLTQTAPKVTPVDPAQPVKPPAPASAPALAATGADSGGALGWIAALVLAAGAAALLGRRVRRRE
;
A
#
# COMPACT_ATOMS: atom_id res chain seq x y z
N MET A 1 7.60 33.96 14.64
CA MET A 1 8.40 34.09 15.88
C MET A 1 9.87 33.83 15.55
N LEU A 2 10.79 34.22 16.43
CA LEU A 2 12.24 34.14 16.22
C LEU A 2 12.87 32.95 16.98
N LEU A 3 14.15 32.68 16.66
CA LEU A 3 15.10 31.75 17.32
C LEU A 3 14.82 30.23 17.14
N GLY A 4 15.85 29.39 17.02
CA GLY A 4 17.28 29.72 17.00
C GLY A 4 18.19 28.55 16.62
N VAL A 5 19.44 28.86 16.26
CA VAL A 5 20.50 27.90 15.87
C VAL A 5 21.51 27.74 17.00
N VAL A 6 21.92 26.51 17.30
CA VAL A 6 23.13 26.19 18.09
C VAL A 6 23.85 25.01 17.42
N LEU A 7 25.18 25.07 17.39
CA LEU A 7 26.06 24.07 16.77
C LEU A 7 27.20 23.70 17.72
N ALA A 8 27.31 22.42 18.09
CA ALA A 8 28.50 21.80 18.65
C ALA A 8 28.41 20.28 18.35
N ALA A 9 29.29 19.64 17.58
CA ALA A 9 30.76 19.54 17.68
C ALA A 9 31.23 18.52 18.74
N ALA A 10 31.40 17.28 18.29
CA ALA A 10 32.20 16.24 18.96
C ALA A 10 32.99 15.48 17.88
N THR A 11 34.26 15.17 18.15
CA THR A 11 35.21 14.62 17.17
C THR A 11 36.01 13.45 17.74
N LEU A 12 36.67 12.71 16.83
CA LEU A 12 37.61 11.57 16.99
C LEU A 12 36.97 10.20 16.71
N GLY A 13 37.47 9.40 15.76
CA GLY A 13 38.47 9.72 14.73
C GLY A 13 39.13 8.48 14.11
N MET A 14 39.62 8.59 12.87
CA MET A 14 40.55 7.64 12.25
C MET A 14 41.54 8.37 11.32
N THR A 15 42.68 7.74 11.06
CA THR A 15 43.87 8.32 10.40
C THR A 15 43.87 8.16 8.88
N PRO A 16 44.30 9.18 8.10
CA PRO A 16 44.60 9.03 6.68
C PRO A 16 46.00 8.45 6.45
N VAL A 17 46.18 7.71 5.34
CA VAL A 17 47.48 7.32 4.79
C VAL A 17 47.74 8.12 3.50
N LEU A 18 49.01 8.45 3.24
CA LEU A 18 49.44 9.33 2.15
C LEU A 18 49.32 8.68 0.76
N PRO A 19 49.02 9.46 -0.30
CA PRO A 19 49.20 9.01 -1.68
C PRO A 19 50.67 9.09 -2.12
N VAL A 20 51.08 8.20 -3.04
CA VAL A 20 52.36 8.27 -3.76
C VAL A 20 52.07 8.49 -5.24
N ALA A 21 52.84 9.38 -5.89
CA ALA A 21 52.57 9.81 -7.26
C ALA A 21 52.92 8.77 -8.32
N ALA A 22 52.07 8.63 -9.33
CA ALA A 22 52.40 7.96 -10.59
C ALA A 22 53.07 8.98 -11.53
N ALA A 23 54.22 8.60 -12.11
CA ALA A 23 54.97 9.46 -13.03
C ALA A 23 54.39 9.44 -14.45
N GLN A 24 54.43 10.59 -15.14
CA GLN A 24 54.09 10.68 -16.57
C GLN A 24 55.18 10.03 -17.43
N ALA A 25 54.78 9.22 -18.41
CA ALA A 25 55.64 8.76 -19.49
C ALA A 25 55.11 9.27 -20.83
N VAL A 26 55.90 10.04 -21.56
CA VAL A 26 55.53 10.63 -22.85
C VAL A 26 55.96 9.72 -24.00
N ALA A 27 55.01 9.31 -24.84
CA ALA A 27 55.26 8.70 -26.15
C ALA A 27 54.79 9.65 -27.28
N ARG A 28 55.42 9.57 -28.46
CA ARG A 28 55.27 10.56 -29.54
C ARG A 28 54.34 10.07 -30.65
N GLN A 29 53.68 11.02 -31.33
CA GLN A 29 52.93 10.79 -32.59
C GLN A 29 53.87 10.58 -33.79
N ALA A 30 53.35 9.88 -34.82
CA ALA A 30 53.36 10.22 -36.27
C ALA A 30 53.50 8.96 -37.16
N PRO A 31 52.99 8.96 -38.42
CA PRO A 31 51.72 9.53 -38.90
C PRO A 31 50.96 8.59 -39.90
N ASP A 32 49.78 9.02 -40.39
CA ASP A 32 49.23 8.92 -41.77
C ASP A 32 49.62 7.74 -42.70
N THR A 33 48.77 7.09 -43.51
CA THR A 33 47.45 7.34 -44.17
C THR A 33 47.06 6.06 -44.99
N PRO A 34 46.01 6.00 -45.84
CA PRO A 34 44.62 6.49 -45.76
C PRO A 34 43.60 5.32 -45.90
N GLY A 35 42.28 5.60 -45.93
CA GLY A 35 41.22 4.58 -46.03
C GLY A 35 40.67 4.30 -47.45
N ALA A 36 39.71 3.38 -47.53
CA ALA A 36 38.86 3.11 -48.69
C ALA A 36 37.42 2.78 -48.25
N GLU A 37 36.43 3.06 -49.09
CA GLU A 37 35.00 3.03 -48.73
C GLU A 37 34.30 1.68 -48.92
N THR A 38 33.14 1.57 -48.27
CA THR A 38 32.13 0.51 -48.31
C THR A 38 31.82 -0.12 -49.68
N ARG A 39 31.53 -1.43 -49.71
CA ARG A 39 30.24 -1.99 -50.18
C ARG A 39 30.11 -3.51 -49.90
N ALA A 40 29.06 -3.92 -49.19
CA ALA A 40 28.60 -5.32 -49.07
C ALA A 40 27.76 -5.73 -50.32
N PRO A 41 27.56 -7.02 -50.69
CA PRO A 41 27.14 -8.11 -49.78
C PRO A 41 27.80 -9.49 -50.02
N GLY A 42 27.46 -10.47 -49.17
CA GLY A 42 27.79 -11.89 -49.40
C GLY A 42 27.55 -12.76 -48.18
N SER A 43 26.39 -13.39 -48.09
CA SER A 43 26.09 -14.44 -47.10
C SER A 43 26.45 -15.81 -47.69
N ASP A 44 27.64 -16.32 -47.38
CA ASP A 44 27.95 -17.76 -47.39
C ASP A 44 29.26 -18.01 -46.64
N ALA A 45 29.12 -18.24 -45.33
CA ALA A 45 30.15 -18.77 -44.46
C ALA A 45 29.42 -19.43 -43.27
N ALA A 46 28.95 -20.66 -43.48
CA ALA A 46 28.72 -21.53 -42.33
C ALA A 46 30.06 -21.66 -41.61
N ALA A 47 30.10 -21.34 -40.31
CA ALA A 47 31.28 -21.58 -39.50
C ALA A 47 31.41 -23.09 -39.33
N ASP A 48 32.15 -23.72 -40.25
CA ASP A 48 32.47 -25.13 -40.18
C ASP A 48 33.14 -25.38 -38.83
N ALA A 49 32.66 -26.40 -38.11
CA ALA A 49 33.19 -26.72 -36.80
C ALA A 49 34.50 -27.46 -37.04
N ASP A 50 35.59 -26.68 -37.17
CA ASP A 50 36.92 -27.17 -37.55
C ASP A 50 37.47 -28.17 -36.53
N THR A 51 37.08 -29.42 -36.73
CA THR A 51 37.57 -30.61 -36.04
C THR A 51 38.72 -31.26 -36.80
N ASP A 52 39.30 -30.59 -37.80
CA ASP A 52 40.59 -30.98 -38.37
C ASP A 52 41.67 -30.60 -37.36
N GLY A 53 41.77 -31.45 -36.34
CA GLY A 53 42.96 -31.55 -35.50
C GLY A 53 44.13 -31.99 -36.37
N GLU A 54 44.74 -31.03 -37.10
CA GLU A 54 46.06 -31.24 -37.67
C GLU A 54 46.98 -31.75 -36.55
N GLU A 55 47.43 -33.00 -36.69
CA GLU A 55 48.44 -33.61 -35.83
C GLU A 55 49.77 -32.90 -36.06
N SER A 56 49.89 -31.69 -35.49
CA SER A 56 51.05 -30.82 -35.57
C SER A 56 52.18 -31.44 -34.73
N VAL A 57 52.81 -32.48 -35.30
CA VAL A 57 53.86 -33.28 -34.66
C VAL A 57 54.96 -32.35 -34.16
N THR A 58 54.97 -32.12 -32.86
CA THR A 58 55.83 -31.10 -32.28
C THR A 58 57.18 -31.73 -31.95
N THR A 59 58.21 -31.36 -32.73
CA THR A 59 59.55 -31.95 -32.66
C THR A 59 60.48 -31.13 -31.77
N VAL A 60 61.16 -31.78 -30.82
CA VAL A 60 62.24 -31.22 -30.01
C VAL A 60 63.51 -32.03 -30.18
N GLN A 61 64.63 -31.37 -30.47
CA GLN A 61 65.93 -32.01 -30.66
C GLN A 61 66.95 -31.57 -29.61
N ARG A 62 67.79 -32.50 -29.16
CA ARG A 62 69.03 -32.21 -28.42
C ARG A 62 70.23 -32.92 -29.02
N HIS A 63 71.23 -32.11 -29.36
CA HIS A 63 72.59 -32.58 -29.61
C HIS A 63 73.38 -32.68 -28.31
N THR A 64 74.35 -33.58 -28.28
CA THR A 64 75.30 -33.68 -27.17
C THR A 64 76.39 -32.61 -27.26
N SER A 65 76.85 -32.09 -26.12
CA SER A 65 77.72 -30.92 -26.07
C SER A 65 79.14 -31.24 -26.55
N ALA A 66 79.78 -30.29 -27.24
CA ALA A 66 81.06 -30.52 -27.93
C ALA A 66 82.22 -30.97 -27.01
N GLN A 67 82.13 -30.73 -25.70
CA GLN A 67 83.10 -31.21 -24.71
C GLN A 67 83.01 -32.72 -24.41
N ALA A 68 81.91 -33.40 -24.78
CA ALA A 68 81.78 -34.85 -24.63
C ALA A 68 82.56 -35.65 -25.69
N ARG A 69 83.09 -35.01 -26.74
CA ARG A 69 83.79 -35.63 -27.88
C ARG A 69 85.17 -36.24 -27.58
N ALA A 70 85.52 -36.42 -26.31
CA ALA A 70 86.81 -37.00 -25.90
C ALA A 70 86.79 -38.54 -25.81
N ALA A 71 85.60 -39.16 -25.80
CA ALA A 71 85.43 -40.62 -25.82
C ALA A 71 84.13 -40.99 -26.55
N ASN A 72 84.23 -41.43 -27.81
CA ASN A 72 83.05 -41.73 -28.64
C ASN A 72 82.29 -42.99 -28.19
N TYR A 73 82.86 -43.77 -27.27
CA TYR A 73 82.33 -45.07 -26.82
C TYR A 73 82.37 -45.24 -25.29
N ARG A 74 81.37 -45.96 -24.75
CA ARG A 74 81.38 -46.53 -23.39
C ARG A 74 81.80 -48.00 -23.41
N THR A 75 82.57 -48.44 -22.40
CA THR A 75 82.92 -49.85 -22.22
C THR A 75 81.82 -50.58 -21.45
N VAL A 76 81.45 -51.78 -21.91
CA VAL A 76 80.51 -52.69 -21.22
C VAL A 76 81.17 -54.06 -21.07
N THR A 77 80.92 -54.72 -19.93
CA THR A 77 81.58 -55.99 -19.55
C THR A 77 80.55 -57.05 -19.16
N PHE A 78 80.78 -58.28 -19.63
CA PHE A 78 79.99 -59.49 -19.36
C PHE A 78 80.93 -60.61 -18.88
N SER A 79 80.50 -61.50 -17.98
CA SER A 79 81.41 -62.53 -17.43
C SER A 79 80.72 -63.76 -16.82
N THR A 80 81.49 -64.85 -16.72
CA THR A 80 81.20 -66.04 -15.91
C THR A 80 82.25 -66.17 -14.80
N LEU A 81 81.80 -66.14 -13.54
CA LEU A 81 82.64 -66.19 -12.33
C LEU A 81 82.38 -67.45 -11.47
N THR A 82 81.56 -68.37 -11.95
CA THR A 82 81.18 -69.62 -11.27
C THR A 82 81.83 -70.82 -11.96
N PRO A 83 82.61 -71.66 -11.26
CA PRO A 83 83.23 -72.85 -11.85
C PRO A 83 82.22 -73.79 -12.52
N ALA A 84 82.64 -74.42 -13.61
CA ALA A 84 81.83 -75.31 -14.46
C ALA A 84 80.51 -74.70 -15.02
N SER A 85 80.31 -73.39 -14.94
CA SER A 85 79.14 -72.72 -15.51
C SER A 85 79.40 -72.24 -16.95
N THR A 86 78.35 -72.26 -17.77
CA THR A 86 78.34 -71.66 -19.12
C THR A 86 77.28 -70.56 -19.20
N ARG A 87 77.60 -69.44 -19.86
CA ARG A 87 76.62 -68.41 -20.24
C ARG A 87 76.67 -68.12 -21.74
N GLU A 88 75.51 -67.82 -22.29
CA GLU A 88 75.34 -67.30 -23.64
C GLU A 88 75.57 -65.78 -23.66
N PHE A 89 76.15 -65.29 -24.75
CA PHE A 89 76.38 -63.87 -25.04
C PHE A 89 76.13 -63.61 -26.51
N VAL A 90 75.30 -62.62 -26.85
CA VAL A 90 75.08 -62.18 -28.24
C VAL A 90 75.79 -60.85 -28.45
N VAL A 91 76.59 -60.75 -29.51
CA VAL A 91 77.34 -59.53 -29.87
C VAL A 91 76.36 -58.40 -30.23
N PRO A 92 76.37 -57.26 -29.52
CA PRO A 92 75.43 -56.17 -29.80
C PRO A 92 75.63 -55.48 -31.17
N PRO A 93 74.62 -54.73 -31.67
CA PRO A 93 74.77 -53.84 -32.81
C PRO A 93 75.99 -52.93 -32.70
N GLY A 94 76.72 -52.75 -33.81
CA GLY A 94 77.92 -51.91 -33.88
C GLY A 94 79.20 -52.48 -33.24
N VAL A 95 79.12 -53.59 -32.49
CA VAL A 95 80.29 -54.20 -31.85
C VAL A 95 81.04 -55.12 -32.82
N THR A 96 82.27 -54.77 -33.17
CA THR A 96 83.12 -55.52 -34.13
C THR A 96 84.31 -56.25 -33.49
N SER A 97 84.53 -56.09 -32.18
CA SER A 97 85.60 -56.78 -31.44
C SER A 97 85.25 -56.95 -29.96
N LEU A 98 85.68 -58.08 -29.39
CA LEU A 98 85.57 -58.39 -27.96
C LEU A 98 86.98 -58.49 -27.35
N SER A 99 87.24 -57.73 -26.29
CA SER A 99 88.38 -58.00 -25.40
C SER A 99 88.01 -59.13 -24.45
N VAL A 100 88.81 -60.19 -24.41
CA VAL A 100 88.53 -61.44 -23.69
C VAL A 100 89.65 -61.76 -22.71
N GLU A 101 89.29 -62.09 -21.48
CA GLU A 101 90.18 -62.62 -20.44
C GLU A 101 89.65 -63.99 -19.99
N ALA A 102 90.52 -64.99 -19.83
CA ALA A 102 90.16 -66.29 -19.28
C ALA A 102 91.24 -66.87 -18.35
N GLN A 103 90.82 -67.52 -17.27
CA GLN A 103 91.68 -68.21 -16.31
C GLN A 103 91.29 -69.70 -16.28
N GLY A 104 92.21 -70.59 -16.60
CA GLY A 104 92.04 -72.05 -16.45
C GLY A 104 92.26 -72.51 -15.01
N GLY A 105 91.70 -73.65 -14.61
CA GLY A 105 91.82 -74.17 -13.25
C GLY A 105 93.18 -74.83 -12.96
N SER A 106 93.62 -74.80 -11.71
CA SER A 106 94.81 -75.53 -11.24
C SER A 106 94.53 -77.01 -10.96
N GLY A 107 95.59 -77.82 -10.98
CA GLY A 107 95.56 -79.18 -10.44
C GLY A 107 95.45 -79.20 -8.90
N SER A 108 95.34 -80.41 -8.33
CA SER A 108 95.16 -80.62 -6.88
C SER A 108 96.34 -81.31 -6.20
N LEU A 109 96.36 -81.17 -4.87
CA LEU A 109 97.27 -81.86 -3.96
C LEU A 109 96.69 -83.19 -3.44
N VAL A 110 97.59 -84.06 -3.01
CA VAL A 110 97.30 -85.25 -2.21
C VAL A 110 97.15 -84.87 -0.73
N ALA A 111 96.47 -85.70 0.07
CA ALA A 111 96.10 -85.41 1.46
C ALA A 111 97.23 -85.60 2.49
N SER A 112 98.24 -86.43 2.18
CA SER A 112 99.20 -86.98 3.17
C SER A 112 100.63 -86.43 3.07
N ASN A 113 100.93 -85.53 2.13
CA ASN A 113 102.30 -85.17 1.73
C ASN A 113 102.48 -83.65 1.45
N ALA A 114 102.95 -82.88 2.44
CA ALA A 114 103.10 -81.42 2.34
C ALA A 114 104.18 -80.90 1.35
N ASN A 115 104.90 -81.79 0.65
CA ASN A 115 106.04 -81.47 -0.23
C ASN A 115 105.82 -81.90 -1.70
N ALA A 116 104.57 -82.02 -2.14
CA ALA A 116 104.20 -82.08 -3.56
C ALA A 116 103.56 -80.73 -3.96
N THR A 117 103.54 -80.39 -5.25
CA THR A 117 102.91 -79.14 -5.74
C THR A 117 102.10 -79.39 -7.02
N PRO A 118 100.89 -78.82 -7.18
CA PRO A 118 100.13 -78.92 -8.42
C PRO A 118 100.53 -77.82 -9.39
N GLY A 119 100.18 -78.01 -10.67
CA GLY A 119 100.32 -76.98 -11.68
C GLY A 119 99.21 -75.93 -11.62
N SER A 120 99.56 -74.67 -11.88
CA SER A 120 98.60 -73.61 -12.17
C SER A 120 97.90 -73.84 -13.51
N GLY A 121 96.67 -73.34 -13.65
CA GLY A 121 96.05 -73.11 -14.96
C GLY A 121 96.57 -71.83 -15.62
N ALA A 122 96.43 -71.72 -16.93
CA ALA A 122 96.86 -70.57 -17.70
C ALA A 122 95.96 -69.36 -17.48
N TYR A 123 96.54 -68.17 -17.56
CA TYR A 123 95.82 -66.94 -17.81
C TYR A 123 96.01 -66.57 -19.29
N VAL A 124 94.92 -66.22 -19.97
CA VAL A 124 94.91 -65.89 -21.40
C VAL A 124 94.13 -64.61 -21.61
N THR A 125 94.72 -63.66 -22.32
CA THR A 125 94.03 -62.44 -22.79
C THR A 125 94.12 -62.35 -24.30
N SER A 126 93.07 -61.86 -24.97
CA SER A 126 93.08 -61.65 -26.42
C SER A 126 91.93 -60.74 -26.87
N THR A 127 92.08 -60.07 -28.02
CA THR A 127 90.99 -59.33 -28.68
C THR A 127 90.48 -60.12 -29.87
N ILE A 128 89.27 -60.66 -29.78
CA ILE A 128 88.66 -61.49 -30.81
C ILE A 128 87.79 -60.60 -31.74
N PRO A 129 88.01 -60.61 -33.06
CA PRO A 129 87.12 -59.92 -34.00
C PRO A 129 85.77 -60.64 -34.07
N VAL A 130 84.67 -59.89 -34.14
CA VAL A 130 83.30 -60.42 -34.12
C VAL A 130 82.38 -59.68 -35.09
N THR A 131 81.26 -60.31 -35.43
CA THR A 131 80.17 -59.69 -36.19
C THR A 131 78.96 -59.48 -35.25
N PRO A 132 78.28 -58.31 -35.29
CA PRO A 132 77.01 -58.10 -34.59
C PRO A 132 76.00 -59.22 -34.84
N GLY A 133 75.31 -59.64 -33.79
CA GLY A 133 74.36 -60.75 -33.81
C GLY A 133 74.97 -62.15 -33.67
N GLN A 134 76.30 -62.31 -33.64
CA GLN A 134 76.93 -63.60 -33.35
C GLN A 134 76.71 -64.03 -31.89
N THR A 135 76.41 -65.31 -31.69
CA THR A 135 76.28 -65.92 -30.36
C THR A 135 77.58 -66.61 -29.94
N TYR A 136 78.03 -66.32 -28.72
CA TYR A 136 79.16 -66.97 -28.05
C TYR A 136 78.73 -67.63 -26.74
N TYR A 137 79.41 -68.71 -26.38
CA TYR A 137 79.25 -69.40 -25.10
C TYR A 137 80.54 -69.27 -24.28
N LEU A 138 80.44 -68.66 -23.10
CA LEU A 138 81.53 -68.47 -22.14
C LEU A 138 81.48 -69.61 -21.13
N THR A 139 82.46 -70.53 -21.13
CA THR A 139 82.53 -71.65 -20.17
C THR A 139 83.72 -71.49 -19.23
N ALA A 140 83.45 -71.31 -17.94
CA ALA A 140 84.49 -71.37 -16.92
C ALA A 140 84.82 -72.83 -16.57
N GLY A 141 86.11 -73.14 -16.44
CA GLY A 141 86.61 -74.45 -16.02
C GLY A 141 86.40 -74.72 -14.53
N GLY A 142 87.23 -75.58 -13.95
CA GLY A 142 87.18 -75.92 -12.52
C GLY A 142 88.56 -76.21 -11.95
N ASN A 143 88.82 -75.74 -10.73
CA ASN A 143 89.97 -76.17 -9.94
C ASN A 143 89.77 -77.63 -9.50
N ALA A 144 90.84 -78.43 -9.51
CA ALA A 144 90.74 -79.85 -9.16
C ALA A 144 90.61 -80.07 -7.64
N VAL A 145 89.68 -80.94 -7.25
CA VAL A 145 89.47 -81.34 -5.86
C VAL A 145 90.38 -82.50 -5.43
N ARG A 146 90.49 -82.73 -4.12
CA ARG A 146 91.28 -83.81 -3.53
C ARG A 146 90.66 -85.18 -3.84
N GLU A 147 91.52 -86.18 -4.00
CA GLU A 147 91.17 -87.61 -4.18
C GLU A 147 90.26 -87.91 -5.38
N ALA A 148 90.53 -87.21 -6.50
CA ALA A 148 89.89 -87.42 -7.79
C ALA A 148 90.86 -88.04 -8.81
N PRO A 149 90.66 -89.30 -9.25
CA PRO A 149 91.27 -89.84 -10.46
C PRO A 149 91.04 -88.92 -11.66
N GLY A 150 92.08 -88.70 -12.47
CA GLY A 150 92.02 -87.76 -13.58
C GLY A 150 91.09 -88.19 -14.72
N ALA A 151 90.01 -87.45 -14.92
CA ALA A 151 89.20 -87.43 -16.13
C ALA A 151 88.99 -85.95 -16.52
N GLY A 152 89.36 -85.58 -17.74
CA GLY A 152 89.36 -84.17 -18.18
C GLY A 152 88.11 -83.73 -18.95
N GLY A 153 88.07 -82.44 -19.29
CA GLY A 153 87.08 -81.90 -20.24
C GLY A 153 85.89 -81.16 -19.63
N GLY A 154 86.14 -80.15 -18.78
CA GLY A 154 85.13 -79.16 -18.37
C GLY A 154 84.59 -79.28 -16.94
N ALA A 155 84.88 -80.39 -16.25
CA ALA A 155 84.63 -80.56 -14.82
C ALA A 155 85.88 -81.13 -14.13
N ALA A 156 85.93 -81.06 -12.79
CA ALA A 156 86.90 -81.84 -12.03
C ALA A 156 86.55 -83.34 -12.12
N GLY A 157 87.57 -84.19 -12.27
CA GLY A 157 87.37 -85.62 -12.56
C GLY A 157 86.52 -86.36 -11.53
N THR A 158 85.58 -87.17 -11.99
CA THR A 158 84.83 -88.14 -11.17
C THR A 158 85.58 -89.46 -11.07
N ALA A 159 85.45 -90.16 -9.93
CA ALA A 159 86.20 -91.38 -9.67
C ALA A 159 85.90 -92.53 -10.65
N ILE A 160 86.91 -93.36 -10.90
CA ILE A 160 86.76 -94.65 -11.58
C ILE A 160 86.14 -95.63 -10.60
N GLU A 161 84.93 -96.13 -10.88
CA GLU A 161 84.31 -97.17 -10.07
C GLU A 161 85.13 -98.47 -10.11
N GLY A 162 85.32 -99.10 -8.94
CA GLY A 162 85.96 -100.42 -8.80
C GLY A 162 87.42 -100.43 -8.30
N LEU A 163 88.11 -99.29 -8.20
CA LEU A 163 89.50 -99.22 -7.71
C LEU A 163 89.67 -98.15 -6.63
N HIS A 164 89.55 -98.56 -5.37
CA HIS A 164 89.73 -97.70 -4.19
C HIS A 164 91.22 -97.52 -3.86
N LEU A 165 91.93 -96.74 -4.69
CA LEU A 165 93.34 -96.39 -4.48
C LEU A 165 93.45 -94.98 -3.85
N PRO A 166 93.93 -94.84 -2.60
CA PRO A 166 94.11 -93.52 -1.99
C PRO A 166 95.32 -92.78 -2.58
N SER A 167 95.33 -91.45 -2.42
CA SER A 167 96.51 -90.57 -2.60
C SER A 167 96.92 -90.14 -4.03
N ALA A 168 96.01 -89.63 -4.88
CA ALA A 168 96.36 -88.86 -6.09
C ALA A 168 95.63 -87.50 -6.21
N GLY A 169 96.27 -86.53 -6.87
CA GLY A 169 95.71 -85.22 -7.19
C GLY A 169 95.22 -85.13 -8.64
N GLY A 170 93.98 -84.65 -8.84
CA GLY A 170 93.42 -84.43 -10.18
C GLY A 170 94.05 -83.23 -10.92
N GLY A 171 93.90 -83.20 -12.24
CA GLY A 171 94.26 -82.05 -13.08
C GLY A 171 93.10 -81.08 -13.24
N GLY A 172 93.41 -79.79 -13.40
CA GLY A 172 92.43 -78.70 -13.52
C GLY A 172 91.73 -78.66 -14.88
N GLY A 173 90.51 -78.12 -14.89
CA GLY A 173 89.71 -77.92 -16.09
C GLY A 173 90.07 -76.63 -16.83
N ALA A 174 90.08 -76.68 -18.16
CA ALA A 174 90.26 -75.50 -19.00
C ALA A 174 89.01 -74.59 -19.01
N SER A 175 89.23 -73.27 -19.07
CA SER A 175 88.19 -72.28 -19.35
C SER A 175 88.24 -71.89 -20.82
N ASP A 176 87.10 -71.68 -21.46
CA ASP A 176 87.05 -71.42 -22.90
C ASP A 176 85.88 -70.55 -23.36
N LEU A 177 86.03 -69.97 -24.55
CA LEU A 177 85.01 -69.25 -25.29
C LEU A 177 84.70 -70.02 -26.57
N ARG A 178 83.41 -70.26 -26.87
CA ARG A 178 82.95 -71.02 -28.05
C ARG A 178 82.06 -70.17 -28.94
N LEU A 179 82.20 -70.29 -30.26
CA LEU A 179 81.37 -69.58 -31.25
C LEU A 179 80.21 -70.47 -31.73
N GLY A 180 78.97 -69.97 -31.65
CA GLY A 180 77.79 -70.56 -32.28
C GLY A 180 77.28 -71.89 -31.72
N SER A 181 78.07 -72.61 -30.91
CA SER A 181 77.62 -73.84 -30.24
C SER A 181 78.45 -74.16 -28.99
N MET A 182 77.93 -75.04 -28.13
CA MET A 182 78.65 -75.56 -26.96
C MET A 182 79.64 -76.70 -27.30
N ALA A 183 79.87 -77.05 -28.56
CA ALA A 183 80.78 -78.14 -28.93
C ALA A 183 82.26 -77.80 -28.64
N LEU A 184 83.06 -78.78 -28.20
CA LEU A 184 84.50 -78.58 -27.94
C LEU A 184 85.26 -78.14 -29.21
N ALA A 185 84.82 -78.54 -30.40
CA ALA A 185 85.40 -78.11 -31.67
C ALA A 185 85.12 -76.63 -32.02
N ALA A 186 84.16 -75.99 -31.36
CA ALA A 186 83.75 -74.60 -31.61
C ALA A 186 84.50 -73.57 -30.72
N ARG A 187 85.48 -74.02 -29.94
CA ARG A 187 86.31 -73.17 -29.06
C ARG A 187 87.18 -72.22 -29.89
N VAL A 188 87.01 -70.91 -29.65
CA VAL A 188 87.83 -69.84 -30.27
C VAL A 188 88.96 -69.35 -29.34
N LEU A 189 88.83 -69.58 -28.04
CA LEU A 189 89.85 -69.27 -27.03
C LEU A 189 89.77 -70.31 -25.91
N VAL A 190 90.91 -70.77 -25.41
CA VAL A 190 91.06 -71.77 -24.35
C VAL A 190 92.24 -71.40 -23.44
N ALA A 191 91.97 -71.24 -22.15
CA ALA A 191 92.97 -71.20 -21.10
C ALA A 191 93.15 -72.60 -20.51
N GLY A 192 94.33 -73.21 -20.75
CA GLY A 192 94.64 -74.57 -20.30
C GLY A 192 94.63 -74.73 -18.78
N GLY A 193 94.27 -75.92 -18.29
CA GLY A 193 94.31 -76.29 -16.88
C GLY A 193 95.64 -76.93 -16.46
N GLY A 194 96.01 -76.77 -15.20
CA GLY A 194 97.23 -77.32 -14.62
C GLY A 194 97.16 -78.82 -14.31
N GLY A 195 98.29 -79.51 -14.38
CA GLY A 195 98.41 -80.92 -13.99
C GLY A 195 98.36 -81.12 -12.47
N GLY A 196 97.84 -82.26 -12.03
CA GLY A 196 97.78 -82.66 -10.63
C GLY A 196 99.11 -83.18 -10.08
N ALA A 197 99.22 -83.27 -8.75
CA ALA A 197 100.37 -83.85 -8.06
C ALA A 197 100.19 -85.35 -7.74
N ALA A 198 101.30 -86.08 -7.59
CA ALA A 198 101.31 -87.52 -7.28
C ALA A 198 101.35 -87.81 -5.77
N SER A 199 101.28 -89.11 -5.40
CA SER A 199 101.42 -89.55 -4.00
C SER A 199 102.83 -89.31 -3.42
N GLN A 200 103.86 -89.14 -4.24
CA GLN A 200 105.25 -89.09 -3.80
C GLN A 200 105.76 -87.67 -3.52
N ILE A 201 106.53 -87.55 -2.44
CA ILE A 201 107.25 -86.33 -2.04
C ILE A 201 108.18 -85.88 -3.18
N GLY A 202 108.07 -84.62 -3.60
CA GLY A 202 108.86 -84.02 -4.67
C GLY A 202 108.28 -84.14 -6.08
N ALA A 203 107.14 -84.81 -6.27
CA ALA A 203 106.44 -84.83 -7.55
C ALA A 203 105.66 -83.52 -7.78
N ILE A 204 105.72 -82.97 -8.99
CA ILE A 204 105.16 -81.66 -9.32
C ILE A 204 104.26 -81.75 -10.56
N GLY A 205 103.05 -81.20 -10.49
CA GLY A 205 102.15 -81.07 -11.63
C GLY A 205 102.58 -79.96 -12.59
N GLY A 206 102.55 -80.22 -13.89
CA GLY A 206 102.92 -79.24 -14.92
C GLY A 206 101.95 -78.06 -14.94
N SER A 207 102.46 -76.83 -14.98
CA SER A 207 101.63 -75.62 -15.08
C SER A 207 101.30 -75.29 -16.54
N ALA A 208 100.07 -74.84 -16.79
CA ALA A 208 99.65 -74.33 -18.09
C ALA A 208 99.99 -72.83 -18.19
N GLY A 209 100.60 -72.41 -19.30
CA GLY A 209 100.99 -71.02 -19.51
C GLY A 209 101.31 -70.64 -20.95
N GLY A 210 100.83 -71.43 -21.91
CA GLY A 210 101.12 -71.27 -23.33
C GLY A 210 100.42 -72.32 -24.20
N VAL A 211 100.72 -72.31 -25.50
CA VAL A 211 100.21 -73.28 -26.49
C VAL A 211 100.78 -74.69 -26.33
N THR A 212 101.77 -74.85 -25.45
CA THR A 212 102.21 -76.13 -24.90
C THR A 212 102.17 -76.03 -23.38
N GLY A 213 101.53 -76.99 -22.71
CA GLY A 213 101.52 -77.08 -21.25
C GLY A 213 102.87 -77.54 -20.69
N GLY A 214 103.17 -77.21 -19.44
CA GLY A 214 104.33 -77.79 -18.75
C GLY A 214 104.20 -79.30 -18.59
N ALA A 215 105.31 -80.03 -18.67
CA ALA A 215 105.37 -81.42 -18.26
C ALA A 215 105.25 -81.54 -16.73
N GLY A 216 104.70 -82.67 -16.25
CA GLY A 216 104.80 -83.05 -14.84
C GLY A 216 106.19 -83.58 -14.50
N LEU A 217 106.56 -83.57 -13.22
CA LEU A 217 107.86 -84.06 -12.73
C LEU A 217 107.70 -85.28 -11.82
N THR A 218 108.57 -86.26 -12.05
CA THR A 218 108.67 -87.53 -11.30
C THR A 218 109.72 -87.45 -10.19
N ALA A 219 109.45 -88.10 -9.05
CA ALA A 219 110.37 -88.14 -7.91
C ALA A 219 110.98 -89.53 -7.69
N GLY A 220 112.26 -89.59 -7.33
CA GLY A 220 112.90 -90.80 -6.78
C GLY A 220 113.40 -91.83 -7.79
N GLY A 221 114.48 -91.50 -8.51
CA GLY A 221 115.38 -92.49 -9.15
C GLY A 221 114.80 -93.34 -10.28
N CYS A 222 113.64 -92.95 -10.83
CA CYS A 222 112.98 -93.64 -11.93
C CYS A 222 113.02 -92.74 -13.18
N ASP A 223 114.06 -92.87 -14.01
CA ASP A 223 114.35 -91.98 -15.14
C ASP A 223 113.51 -92.25 -16.42
N GLU A 224 112.36 -92.94 -16.30
CA GLU A 224 111.41 -93.07 -17.41
C GLU A 224 110.65 -91.76 -17.65
N ALA A 225 110.07 -91.61 -18.84
CA ALA A 225 109.50 -90.35 -19.31
C ALA A 225 108.51 -89.70 -18.33
N ASN A 226 108.75 -88.42 -18.04
CA ASN A 226 107.80 -87.52 -17.40
C ASN A 226 106.55 -87.34 -18.27
N ALA A 227 105.39 -87.16 -17.63
CA ALA A 227 104.14 -86.90 -18.36
C ALA A 227 104.21 -85.55 -19.08
N GLY A 228 104.10 -85.58 -20.41
CA GLY A 228 104.17 -84.39 -21.24
C GLY A 228 102.96 -83.48 -21.04
N GLY A 229 103.14 -82.17 -21.17
CA GLY A 229 102.01 -81.26 -21.34
C GLY A 229 101.37 -81.42 -22.73
N GLY A 230 100.09 -81.05 -22.85
CA GLY A 230 99.40 -80.98 -24.12
C GLY A 230 100.02 -79.93 -25.02
N THR A 231 100.00 -80.15 -26.33
CA THR A 231 100.54 -79.22 -27.35
C THR A 231 99.40 -78.57 -28.13
N ALA A 232 99.72 -77.70 -29.09
CA ALA A 232 98.72 -77.13 -30.00
C ALA A 232 98.05 -78.17 -30.94
N VAL A 233 98.63 -79.37 -31.08
CA VAL A 233 98.25 -80.39 -32.08
C VAL A 233 98.08 -81.81 -31.52
N SER A 234 98.48 -82.07 -30.27
CA SER A 234 98.44 -83.40 -29.66
C SER A 234 98.19 -83.32 -28.16
N GLY A 235 97.59 -84.38 -27.62
CA GLY A 235 97.66 -84.66 -26.19
C GLY A 235 99.10 -84.79 -25.69
N GLY A 236 99.29 -84.53 -24.40
CA GLY A 236 100.56 -84.76 -23.73
C GLY A 236 100.84 -86.26 -23.58
N LEU A 237 102.10 -86.66 -23.74
CA LEU A 237 102.52 -88.06 -23.63
C LEU A 237 102.32 -88.60 -22.19
N PRO A 238 101.96 -89.88 -22.03
CA PRO A 238 101.82 -90.49 -20.72
C PRO A 238 103.15 -90.55 -19.97
N GLY A 239 103.09 -90.45 -18.64
CA GLY A 239 104.24 -90.76 -17.79
C GLY A 239 104.55 -92.27 -17.74
N GLY A 240 105.82 -92.61 -17.55
CA GLY A 240 106.38 -93.96 -17.62
C GLY A 240 105.76 -95.01 -16.68
N SER A 241 106.13 -96.28 -16.92
CA SER A 241 105.57 -97.48 -16.30
C SER A 241 106.46 -98.11 -15.23
N CYS A 242 107.57 -97.45 -14.88
CA CYS A 242 108.71 -97.85 -14.01
C CYS A 242 108.44 -98.97 -13.00
N THR A 243 107.29 -98.90 -12.33
CA THR A 243 106.67 -100.02 -11.64
C THR A 243 105.15 -99.88 -11.65
N GLY A 244 104.42 -100.78 -12.31
CA GLY A 244 102.96 -100.75 -12.40
C GLY A 244 102.46 -100.27 -13.77
N THR A 245 101.27 -99.67 -13.78
CA THR A 245 100.62 -99.14 -14.99
C THR A 245 101.09 -97.71 -15.27
N ALA A 246 101.53 -97.45 -16.50
CA ALA A 246 101.82 -96.10 -17.00
C ALA A 246 100.59 -95.17 -16.94
N GLY A 247 100.82 -93.86 -17.06
CA GLY A 247 99.75 -92.89 -17.27
C GLY A 247 99.04 -93.07 -18.62
N GLN A 248 97.95 -92.35 -18.82
CA GLN A 248 97.30 -92.21 -20.14
C GLN A 248 97.73 -90.91 -20.82
N ALA A 249 97.72 -90.92 -22.15
CA ALA A 249 97.93 -89.70 -22.92
C ALA A 249 96.78 -88.70 -22.68
N GLY A 250 97.06 -87.41 -22.83
CA GLY A 250 96.00 -86.42 -22.99
C GLY A 250 95.26 -86.59 -24.33
N SER A 251 94.13 -85.92 -24.49
CA SER A 251 93.35 -85.89 -25.73
C SER A 251 92.80 -84.48 -25.98
N PHE A 252 92.05 -84.29 -27.07
CA PHE A 252 91.41 -83.00 -27.35
C PHE A 252 90.40 -82.67 -26.23
N GLY A 253 90.53 -81.50 -25.61
CA GLY A 253 89.72 -81.09 -24.45
C GLY A 253 90.13 -81.65 -23.09
N ALA A 254 90.62 -82.90 -23.01
CA ALA A 254 90.76 -83.64 -21.76
C ALA A 254 92.21 -84.05 -21.44
N GLY A 255 92.60 -83.94 -20.17
CA GLY A 255 93.86 -84.48 -19.66
C GLY A 255 93.78 -85.98 -19.38
N GLY A 256 94.94 -86.64 -19.40
CA GLY A 256 95.08 -88.08 -19.24
C GLY A 256 94.95 -88.56 -17.79
N ALA A 257 94.41 -89.77 -17.63
CA ALA A 257 94.31 -90.45 -16.34
C ALA A 257 95.69 -90.86 -15.78
N PRO A 258 95.92 -90.80 -14.45
CA PRO A 258 97.20 -91.12 -13.84
C PRO A 258 97.54 -92.62 -13.87
N GLY A 259 98.83 -92.93 -13.94
CA GLY A 259 99.37 -94.27 -13.74
C GLY A 259 99.39 -94.66 -12.27
N TYR A 260 99.43 -95.97 -11.98
CA TYR A 260 99.34 -96.50 -10.62
C TYR A 260 100.11 -97.82 -10.44
N ARG A 261 100.61 -98.07 -9.22
CA ARG A 261 101.12 -99.39 -8.82
C ARG A 261 99.96 -100.35 -8.54
N ALA A 262 100.12 -101.61 -8.90
CA ALA A 262 99.18 -102.69 -8.52
C ALA A 262 99.03 -102.86 -6.99
N SER A 263 99.99 -102.38 -6.20
CA SER A 263 99.93 -102.32 -4.73
C SER A 263 99.17 -101.11 -4.18
N GLY A 264 98.55 -100.28 -5.02
CA GLY A 264 97.70 -99.14 -4.65
C GLY A 264 98.40 -97.89 -4.10
N ASN A 265 99.46 -98.07 -3.29
CA ASN A 265 100.09 -97.01 -2.49
C ASN A 265 100.78 -95.87 -3.30
N ASN A 266 100.89 -96.00 -4.63
CA ASN A 266 101.52 -95.01 -5.48
C ASN A 266 100.70 -94.80 -6.76
N VAL A 267 100.27 -93.56 -6.96
CA VAL A 267 99.43 -93.10 -8.06
C VAL A 267 99.93 -91.72 -8.50
N GLY A 268 99.98 -91.51 -9.81
CA GLY A 268 100.43 -90.26 -10.44
C GLY A 268 99.44 -89.11 -10.31
N GLY A 269 99.87 -87.93 -10.76
CA GLY A 269 98.96 -86.79 -10.92
C GLY A 269 98.13 -86.89 -12.21
N GLY A 270 96.86 -86.47 -12.16
CA GLY A 270 96.02 -86.39 -13.36
C GLY A 270 96.47 -85.26 -14.30
N GLY A 271 96.38 -85.47 -15.62
CA GLY A 271 96.67 -84.44 -16.61
C GLY A 271 95.65 -83.30 -16.58
N GLY A 272 96.09 -82.06 -16.81
CA GLY A 272 95.22 -80.89 -16.95
C GLY A 272 94.47 -80.88 -18.28
N GLY A 273 93.22 -80.40 -18.29
CA GLY A 273 92.46 -80.18 -19.53
C GLY A 273 92.99 -79.01 -20.34
N GLY A 274 92.67 -78.92 -21.63
CA GLY A 274 93.21 -77.86 -22.50
C GLY A 274 92.52 -77.79 -23.86
N TRP A 275 93.19 -77.19 -24.83
CA TRP A 275 92.90 -77.41 -26.25
C TRP A 275 93.20 -78.88 -26.58
N TYR A 276 94.41 -79.32 -26.26
CA TYR A 276 94.71 -80.70 -25.91
C TYR A 276 95.15 -80.77 -24.45
N GLY A 277 94.72 -81.78 -23.70
CA GLY A 277 95.14 -81.97 -22.32
C GLY A 277 96.56 -82.53 -22.17
N GLY A 278 97.12 -82.38 -20.98
CA GLY A 278 98.39 -83.02 -20.61
C GLY A 278 98.24 -84.51 -20.35
N GLY A 279 99.35 -85.25 -20.41
CA GLY A 279 99.38 -86.66 -20.04
C GLY A 279 99.18 -86.86 -18.54
N GLY A 280 98.64 -88.01 -18.16
CA GLY A 280 98.64 -88.46 -16.78
C GLY A 280 100.03 -88.88 -16.34
N GLY A 281 100.36 -88.61 -15.08
CA GLY A 281 101.64 -88.94 -14.45
C GLY A 281 101.95 -90.43 -14.46
N SER A 282 103.25 -90.76 -14.36
CA SER A 282 103.69 -92.09 -13.92
C SER A 282 103.19 -92.33 -12.48
N PRO A 283 103.23 -93.56 -11.93
CA PRO A 283 102.85 -93.83 -10.53
C PRO A 283 103.56 -92.97 -9.45
N PHE A 284 104.60 -92.23 -9.85
CA PHE A 284 105.49 -91.42 -9.04
C PHE A 284 105.64 -89.96 -9.51
N GLY A 285 104.91 -89.55 -10.57
CA GLY A 285 105.08 -88.25 -11.21
C GLY A 285 103.80 -87.45 -11.35
N GLY A 286 103.92 -86.13 -11.34
CA GLY A 286 102.79 -85.23 -11.59
C GLY A 286 102.25 -85.39 -13.02
N GLY A 287 101.00 -84.96 -13.22
CA GLY A 287 100.42 -84.87 -14.57
C GLY A 287 100.97 -83.67 -15.34
N GLY A 288 100.95 -83.74 -16.67
CA GLY A 288 101.22 -82.59 -17.51
C GLY A 288 100.05 -81.60 -17.52
N ALA A 289 100.33 -80.33 -17.83
CA ALA A 289 99.31 -79.32 -18.07
C ALA A 289 98.66 -79.46 -19.45
N GLY A 290 97.44 -78.94 -19.63
CA GLY A 290 96.86 -78.77 -20.96
C GLY A 290 97.44 -77.58 -21.71
N SER A 291 97.37 -77.62 -23.05
CA SER A 291 97.66 -76.47 -23.90
C SER A 291 96.56 -75.42 -23.82
N SER A 292 96.96 -74.16 -23.96
CA SER A 292 96.06 -73.05 -24.28
C SER A 292 95.94 -72.88 -25.80
N TYR A 293 94.92 -72.19 -26.27
CA TYR A 293 94.69 -71.92 -27.69
C TYR A 293 93.92 -70.62 -27.87
N VAL A 294 94.18 -69.90 -28.96
CA VAL A 294 93.32 -68.84 -29.48
C VAL A 294 93.36 -68.94 -31.00
N VAL A 295 92.24 -68.64 -31.66
CA VAL A 295 92.14 -68.62 -33.14
C VAL A 295 93.10 -67.59 -33.77
N PRO A 296 93.65 -67.87 -34.98
CA PRO A 296 94.67 -67.03 -35.62
C PRO A 296 94.24 -65.58 -35.90
N GLU A 297 92.94 -65.32 -36.01
CA GLU A 297 92.37 -64.00 -36.33
C GLU A 297 92.35 -63.04 -35.11
N ALA A 298 92.63 -63.54 -33.91
CA ALA A 298 92.58 -62.75 -32.68
C ALA A 298 93.88 -61.96 -32.42
N LEU A 299 93.72 -60.72 -31.95
CA LEU A 299 94.78 -59.72 -31.83
C LEU A 299 95.25 -59.54 -30.39
N GLY A 300 96.54 -59.22 -30.21
CA GLY A 300 97.10 -58.91 -28.89
C GLY A 300 97.15 -60.09 -27.91
N THR A 301 97.03 -61.32 -28.40
CA THR A 301 96.96 -62.53 -27.57
C THR A 301 98.18 -62.68 -26.65
N SER A 302 97.94 -62.80 -25.35
CA SER A 302 98.95 -63.19 -24.36
C SER A 302 98.58 -64.50 -23.68
N TYR A 303 99.60 -65.30 -23.38
CA TYR A 303 99.48 -66.50 -22.54
C TYR A 303 100.47 -66.36 -21.38
N SER A 304 100.03 -66.65 -20.17
CA SER A 304 100.90 -66.71 -19.00
C SER A 304 100.42 -67.79 -18.02
N VAL A 305 101.27 -68.16 -17.06
CA VAL A 305 100.87 -69.03 -15.96
C VAL A 305 100.05 -68.21 -14.97
N GLY A 306 98.81 -68.62 -14.70
CA GLY A 306 97.95 -67.95 -13.73
C GLY A 306 98.34 -68.22 -12.27
N PRO A 307 97.78 -67.49 -11.29
CA PRO A 307 98.02 -67.76 -9.89
C PRO A 307 97.53 -69.16 -9.50
N LEU A 308 98.28 -69.85 -8.63
CA LEU A 308 97.91 -71.19 -8.18
C LEU A 308 96.60 -71.13 -7.37
N ALA A 309 95.67 -72.04 -7.66
CA ALA A 309 94.31 -72.05 -7.11
C ALA A 309 93.48 -70.76 -7.35
N ALA A 310 93.81 -69.96 -8.38
CA ALA A 310 92.92 -68.90 -8.84
C ALA A 310 91.56 -69.46 -9.28
N GLU A 311 90.46 -68.75 -9.00
CA GLU A 311 89.14 -69.15 -9.50
C GLU A 311 89.08 -69.02 -11.02
N PRO A 312 88.65 -70.06 -11.76
CA PRO A 312 88.55 -70.03 -13.20
C PRO A 312 87.37 -69.16 -13.66
N PHE A 313 87.59 -68.33 -14.67
CA PHE A 313 86.59 -67.43 -15.23
C PHE A 313 86.75 -67.24 -16.75
N VAL A 314 85.70 -66.69 -17.37
CA VAL A 314 85.78 -66.04 -18.69
C VAL A 314 85.10 -64.68 -18.59
N ARG A 315 85.74 -63.63 -19.10
CA ARG A 315 85.26 -62.25 -19.12
C ARG A 315 85.38 -61.70 -20.54
N VAL A 316 84.36 -60.96 -20.95
CA VAL A 316 84.23 -60.31 -22.26
C VAL A 316 83.94 -58.83 -22.02
N SER A 317 84.67 -57.93 -22.67
CA SER A 317 84.41 -56.48 -22.65
C SER A 317 84.42 -55.90 -24.06
N TYR A 318 83.55 -54.93 -24.32
CA TYR A 318 83.36 -54.32 -25.63
C TYR A 318 82.99 -52.84 -25.52
N GLN A 319 83.02 -52.12 -26.64
CA GLN A 319 82.71 -50.69 -26.73
C GLN A 319 81.38 -50.48 -27.47
N MET A 320 80.51 -49.62 -26.93
CA MET A 320 79.28 -49.14 -27.60
C MET A 320 79.30 -47.62 -27.75
N PRO A 321 78.80 -47.05 -28.87
CA PRO A 321 78.84 -45.61 -29.11
C PRO A 321 78.02 -44.83 -28.07
N LEU A 322 78.39 -43.56 -27.85
CA LEU A 322 77.55 -42.63 -27.09
C LEU A 322 76.46 -41.99 -27.98
N PRO A 323 75.29 -41.64 -27.41
CA PRO A 323 74.32 -40.79 -28.09
C PRO A 323 74.93 -39.47 -28.57
N ALA A 324 74.54 -39.02 -29.76
CA ALA A 324 74.93 -37.71 -30.32
C ALA A 324 73.74 -36.81 -30.67
N LEU A 325 72.59 -37.41 -30.99
CA LEU A 325 71.32 -36.72 -31.21
C LEU A 325 70.17 -37.52 -30.59
N MET A 326 69.30 -36.80 -29.88
CA MET A 326 67.99 -37.27 -29.43
C MET A 326 66.91 -36.38 -30.03
N THR A 327 65.87 -36.99 -30.60
CA THR A 327 64.72 -36.29 -31.21
C THR A 327 63.43 -36.81 -30.59
N LEU A 328 62.68 -35.95 -29.91
CA LEU A 328 61.35 -36.25 -29.37
C LEU A 328 60.28 -35.67 -30.31
N ASN A 329 59.29 -36.48 -30.66
CA ASN A 329 58.10 -36.09 -31.40
C ASN A 329 56.86 -36.42 -30.57
N ILE A 330 55.95 -35.47 -30.35
CA ILE A 330 54.62 -35.73 -29.77
C ILE A 330 53.53 -35.52 -30.82
N SER A 331 52.49 -36.36 -30.84
CA SER A 331 51.41 -36.28 -31.84
C SER A 331 50.55 -35.01 -31.70
N ALA A 332 50.37 -34.50 -30.48
CA ALA A 332 49.69 -33.24 -30.20
C ALA A 332 50.39 -32.47 -29.06
N SER A 333 50.33 -31.14 -29.07
CA SER A 333 50.83 -30.26 -27.99
C SER A 333 49.73 -29.78 -27.03
N LYS A 334 48.47 -30.15 -27.30
CA LYS A 334 47.31 -29.93 -26.44
C LYS A 334 46.63 -31.27 -26.14
N LEU A 335 46.04 -31.40 -24.96
CA LEU A 335 45.15 -32.51 -24.60
C LEU A 335 43.88 -31.95 -23.96
N LEU A 336 42.74 -32.60 -24.17
CA LEU A 336 41.52 -32.34 -23.41
C LEU A 336 41.72 -32.82 -21.96
N ALA A 337 41.31 -32.02 -20.98
CA ALA A 337 41.43 -32.33 -19.56
C ALA A 337 40.38 -33.35 -19.03
N ASP A 338 40.06 -34.38 -19.81
CA ASP A 338 39.05 -35.40 -19.51
C ASP A 338 39.58 -36.59 -18.67
N GLY A 339 40.90 -36.70 -18.50
CA GLY A 339 41.56 -37.85 -17.89
C GLY A 339 41.56 -39.13 -18.76
N GLN A 340 41.23 -39.02 -20.05
CA GLN A 340 41.05 -40.14 -20.99
C GLN A 340 41.73 -39.92 -22.36
N SER A 341 41.79 -38.68 -22.85
CA SER A 341 42.47 -38.28 -24.08
C SER A 341 43.96 -38.61 -24.01
N GLN A 342 44.55 -38.99 -25.15
CA GLN A 342 45.91 -39.50 -25.23
C GLN A 342 46.72 -38.85 -26.34
N LEU A 343 48.02 -38.68 -26.10
CA LEU A 343 49.02 -38.47 -27.15
C LEU A 343 50.08 -39.56 -27.10
N THR A 344 50.76 -39.79 -28.22
CA THR A 344 51.96 -40.63 -28.27
C THR A 344 53.20 -39.74 -28.30
N ALA A 345 54.17 -40.04 -27.44
CA ALA A 345 55.47 -39.39 -27.40
C ALA A 345 56.55 -40.39 -27.86
N ASN A 346 57.19 -40.10 -28.99
CA ASN A 346 58.16 -40.94 -29.66
C ASN A 346 59.55 -40.29 -29.62
N LEU A 347 60.48 -40.88 -28.87
CA LEU A 347 61.89 -40.49 -28.80
C LEU A 347 62.71 -41.37 -29.75
N ARG A 348 63.52 -40.76 -30.61
CA ARG A 348 64.55 -41.41 -31.41
C ARG A 348 65.95 -41.04 -30.90
N VAL A 349 66.82 -42.04 -30.72
CA VAL A 349 68.20 -41.88 -30.23
C VAL A 349 69.19 -42.40 -31.28
N THR A 350 70.17 -41.58 -31.65
CA THR A 350 71.21 -41.94 -32.63
C THR A 350 72.61 -41.50 -32.21
N ASP A 351 73.62 -42.22 -32.73
CA ASP A 351 75.04 -41.87 -32.64
C ASP A 351 75.42 -40.69 -33.57
N GLU A 352 76.71 -40.35 -33.62
CA GLU A 352 77.22 -39.26 -34.49
C GLU A 352 77.11 -39.56 -35.99
N ASN A 353 77.01 -40.84 -36.37
CA ASN A 353 76.84 -41.33 -37.73
C ASN A 353 75.36 -41.46 -38.13
N LYS A 354 74.42 -41.07 -37.25
CA LYS A 354 72.96 -41.22 -37.37
C LYS A 354 72.47 -42.68 -37.33
N GLN A 355 73.30 -43.62 -36.90
CA GLN A 355 72.87 -45.00 -36.62
C GLN A 355 72.10 -45.06 -35.29
N PRO A 356 71.09 -45.92 -35.17
CA PRO A 356 70.30 -46.05 -33.95
C PRO A 356 71.09 -46.69 -32.81
N ILE A 357 70.79 -46.29 -31.57
CA ILE A 357 71.33 -46.92 -30.36
C ILE A 357 70.18 -47.61 -29.62
N THR A 358 70.26 -48.93 -29.46
CA THR A 358 69.14 -49.79 -29.01
C THR A 358 69.16 -50.12 -27.52
N GLU A 359 70.34 -50.00 -26.88
CA GLU A 359 70.58 -50.41 -25.49
C GLU A 359 70.67 -49.21 -24.53
N GLU A 360 69.85 -48.18 -24.78
CA GLU A 360 69.66 -47.06 -23.84
C GLU A 360 68.49 -47.31 -22.88
N THR A 361 68.65 -46.88 -21.62
CA THR A 361 67.56 -46.81 -20.65
C THR A 361 66.96 -45.41 -20.67
N ILE A 362 65.69 -45.31 -21.04
CA ILE A 362 64.95 -44.05 -21.19
C ILE A 362 63.81 -44.00 -20.17
N GLU A 363 63.64 -42.85 -19.54
CA GLU A 363 62.54 -42.53 -18.62
C GLU A 363 61.76 -41.31 -19.14
N PHE A 364 60.45 -41.31 -18.91
CA PHE A 364 59.55 -40.19 -19.19
C PHE A 364 58.82 -39.81 -17.90
N GLU A 365 58.83 -38.52 -17.57
CA GLU A 365 58.16 -37.94 -16.38
C GLU A 365 57.27 -36.77 -16.82
N SER A 366 56.16 -36.53 -16.13
CA SER A 366 55.39 -35.29 -16.28
C SER A 366 55.46 -34.45 -15.00
N SER A 367 55.44 -33.12 -15.15
CA SER A 367 55.26 -32.20 -14.03
C SER A 367 53.80 -32.11 -13.55
N ASP A 368 52.84 -32.68 -14.29
CA ASP A 368 51.45 -32.83 -13.85
C ASP A 368 51.24 -34.26 -13.29
N PRO A 369 51.09 -34.44 -11.97
CA PRO A 369 50.96 -35.76 -11.36
C PRO A 369 49.62 -36.45 -11.69
N GLY A 370 48.68 -35.79 -12.35
CA GLY A 370 47.48 -36.43 -12.88
C GLY A 370 47.69 -37.10 -14.24
N GLN A 371 48.67 -36.66 -15.05
CA GLN A 371 48.98 -37.31 -16.33
C GLN A 371 49.53 -38.72 -16.10
N GLN A 372 48.95 -39.71 -16.75
CA GLN A 372 49.43 -41.10 -16.68
C GLN A 372 50.33 -41.39 -17.88
N ILE A 373 51.58 -41.78 -17.63
CA ILE A 373 52.54 -42.16 -18.65
C ILE A 373 52.63 -43.70 -18.68
N SER A 374 52.55 -44.29 -19.88
CA SER A 374 52.71 -45.74 -20.05
C SER A 374 54.13 -46.22 -19.72
N SER A 375 54.32 -47.52 -19.55
CA SER A 375 55.67 -48.10 -19.61
C SER A 375 56.35 -47.77 -20.95
N VAL A 376 57.66 -47.53 -20.90
CA VAL A 376 58.46 -47.17 -22.07
C VAL A 376 58.65 -48.41 -22.96
N THR A 377 58.17 -48.31 -24.19
CA THR A 377 58.37 -49.36 -25.20
C THR A 377 59.64 -49.06 -26.00
N ASN A 378 60.68 -49.87 -25.83
CA ASN A 378 61.88 -49.84 -26.68
C ASN A 378 61.66 -50.75 -27.89
N HIS A 379 61.65 -50.16 -29.09
CA HIS A 379 61.38 -50.87 -30.35
C HIS A 379 62.61 -51.60 -30.93
N ARG A 380 63.76 -51.53 -30.25
CA ARG A 380 65.06 -52.14 -30.62
C ARG A 380 65.62 -51.64 -31.97
N ASP A 381 65.16 -50.50 -32.44
CA ASP A 381 65.57 -49.81 -33.66
C ASP A 381 66.07 -48.36 -33.40
N GLY A 382 66.29 -48.02 -32.11
CA GLY A 382 66.62 -46.68 -31.64
C GLY A 382 65.41 -45.78 -31.34
N ASN A 383 64.18 -46.26 -31.54
CA ASN A 383 62.96 -45.57 -31.13
C ASN A 383 62.42 -46.11 -29.78
N TYR A 384 61.90 -45.17 -28.98
CA TYR A 384 61.31 -45.39 -27.66
C TYR A 384 59.97 -44.64 -27.61
N SER A 385 58.88 -45.31 -27.26
CA SER A 385 57.55 -44.69 -27.21
C SER A 385 56.87 -44.83 -25.85
N VAL A 386 56.14 -43.77 -25.46
CA VAL A 386 55.13 -43.83 -24.40
C VAL A 386 53.81 -43.21 -24.89
N THR A 387 52.71 -43.67 -24.32
CA THR A 387 51.44 -42.95 -24.36
C THR A 387 51.33 -42.07 -23.12
N VAL A 388 50.97 -40.81 -23.30
CA VAL A 388 50.63 -39.90 -22.20
C VAL A 388 49.12 -39.68 -22.23
N THR A 389 48.44 -40.14 -21.18
CA THR A 389 47.02 -39.88 -20.94
C THR A 389 46.86 -38.56 -20.18
N ALA A 390 45.81 -37.81 -20.53
CA ALA A 390 45.46 -36.53 -19.93
C ALA A 390 45.21 -36.61 -18.41
N SER A 391 45.08 -35.42 -17.81
CA SER A 391 44.77 -35.18 -16.39
C SER A 391 43.40 -34.52 -16.32
N THR A 392 42.67 -34.67 -15.22
CA THR A 392 41.38 -33.97 -15.01
C THR A 392 41.60 -32.55 -14.44
N ARG A 393 42.56 -31.81 -15.01
CA ARG A 393 42.99 -30.49 -14.54
C ARG A 393 43.51 -29.64 -15.70
N LEU A 394 43.05 -28.40 -15.82
CA LEU A 394 43.65 -27.41 -16.72
C LEU A 394 45.06 -27.01 -16.28
N GLY A 395 45.92 -26.67 -17.25
CA GLY A 395 47.28 -26.17 -16.99
C GLY A 395 48.27 -26.53 -18.10
N VAL A 396 49.55 -26.29 -17.86
CA VAL A 396 50.63 -26.66 -18.79
C VAL A 396 51.63 -27.58 -18.08
N ALA A 397 51.79 -28.80 -18.59
CA ALA A 397 52.68 -29.82 -18.06
C ALA A 397 54.00 -29.86 -18.85
N GLN A 398 55.14 -30.03 -18.17
CA GLN A 398 56.42 -30.36 -18.78
C GLN A 398 56.55 -31.88 -18.87
N LEU A 399 56.42 -32.45 -20.07
CA LEU A 399 56.84 -33.82 -20.33
C LEU A 399 58.37 -33.82 -20.45
N THR A 400 59.04 -34.40 -19.46
CA THR A 400 60.50 -34.49 -19.36
C THR A 400 60.96 -35.88 -19.74
N VAL A 401 61.93 -35.96 -20.65
CA VAL A 401 62.59 -37.20 -21.07
C VAL A 401 64.00 -37.22 -20.48
N ARG A 402 64.38 -38.37 -19.92
CA ARG A 402 65.72 -38.64 -19.38
C ARG A 402 66.32 -39.87 -20.03
N ASN A 403 67.60 -39.78 -20.39
CA ASN A 403 68.43 -40.96 -20.57
C ASN A 403 69.20 -41.21 -19.27
N VAL A 404 69.09 -42.43 -18.73
CA VAL A 404 69.69 -42.89 -17.46
C VAL A 404 70.66 -44.07 -17.64
N SER A 405 71.13 -44.28 -18.88
CA SER A 405 72.24 -45.21 -19.17
C SER A 405 73.53 -44.82 -18.45
N ALA A 406 74.48 -45.76 -18.36
CA ALA A 406 75.81 -45.50 -17.82
C ALA A 406 76.61 -44.52 -18.71
N GLY A 407 76.53 -43.23 -18.41
CA GLY A 407 77.14 -42.14 -19.16
C GLY A 407 76.69 -40.75 -18.65
N PRO A 408 76.95 -39.67 -19.40
CA PRO A 408 76.34 -38.36 -19.13
C PRO A 408 74.82 -38.43 -19.35
N SER A 409 74.03 -37.98 -18.38
CA SER A 409 72.58 -37.95 -18.50
C SER A 409 72.11 -36.83 -19.42
N TYR A 410 71.09 -37.12 -20.22
CA TYR A 410 70.47 -36.16 -21.13
C TYR A 410 69.03 -35.93 -20.72
N THR A 411 68.74 -34.72 -20.24
CA THR A 411 67.39 -34.28 -19.84
C THR A 411 66.89 -33.18 -20.78
N PHE A 412 65.72 -33.37 -21.37
CA PHE A 412 65.00 -32.33 -22.12
C PHE A 412 63.50 -32.58 -22.10
N GLY A 413 62.68 -31.60 -22.47
CA GLY A 413 61.24 -31.73 -22.37
C GLY A 413 60.46 -30.81 -23.30
N ILE A 414 59.16 -31.00 -23.30
CA ILE A 414 58.17 -30.30 -24.12
C ILE A 414 56.94 -29.96 -23.29
N GLN A 415 56.26 -28.87 -23.64
CA GLN A 415 55.03 -28.46 -22.98
C GLN A 415 53.81 -29.13 -23.62
N ILE A 416 52.95 -29.70 -22.77
CA ILE A 416 51.62 -30.20 -23.12
C ILE A 416 50.61 -29.31 -22.39
N THR A 417 49.68 -28.68 -23.11
CA THR A 417 48.63 -27.85 -22.52
C THR A 417 47.35 -28.66 -22.34
N GLN A 418 46.88 -28.80 -21.09
CA GLN A 418 45.57 -29.35 -20.76
C GLN A 418 44.52 -28.25 -20.99
N ILE A 419 43.60 -28.46 -21.93
CA ILE A 419 42.53 -27.53 -22.31
C ILE A 419 41.15 -28.04 -21.86
N ALA A 420 40.21 -27.12 -21.68
CA ALA A 420 38.82 -27.46 -21.38
C ALA A 420 38.11 -28.04 -22.62
N GLY A 421 37.05 -28.80 -22.38
CA GLY A 421 36.20 -29.34 -23.44
C GLY A 421 35.28 -28.32 -24.10
N PRO A 422 34.45 -28.77 -25.06
CA PRO A 422 33.29 -27.99 -25.48
C PRO A 422 32.39 -27.70 -24.27
N ALA A 423 31.74 -26.54 -24.28
CA ALA A 423 30.76 -26.19 -23.26
C ALA A 423 29.66 -27.28 -23.20
N ALA A 424 29.37 -27.76 -21.99
CA ALA A 424 28.35 -28.79 -21.74
C ALA A 424 27.38 -28.40 -20.61
N VAL A 425 27.78 -27.46 -19.73
CA VAL A 425 26.98 -26.94 -18.64
C VAL A 425 26.99 -25.41 -18.71
N VAL A 426 25.81 -24.80 -18.51
CA VAL A 426 25.67 -23.39 -18.15
C VAL A 426 24.86 -23.29 -16.87
N VAL A 427 25.29 -22.42 -15.96
CA VAL A 427 24.58 -22.06 -14.74
C VAL A 427 24.36 -20.54 -14.75
N LEU A 428 23.22 -20.09 -14.26
CA LEU A 428 22.93 -18.69 -14.01
C LEU A 428 22.90 -18.52 -12.49
N GLU A 429 23.78 -17.67 -11.96
CA GLU A 429 23.95 -17.47 -10.52
C GLU A 429 22.68 -16.89 -9.86
N PRO A 430 22.49 -17.08 -8.53
CA PRO A 430 21.29 -16.64 -7.84
C PRO A 430 21.11 -15.12 -7.91
N LEU A 431 20.20 -14.70 -8.79
CA LEU A 431 19.77 -13.32 -8.96
C LEU A 431 19.16 -12.76 -7.66
N THR A 432 19.15 -11.43 -7.54
CA THR A 432 18.33 -10.75 -6.54
C THR A 432 16.86 -11.04 -6.84
N SER A 433 16.29 -12.06 -6.17
CA SER A 433 14.99 -12.66 -6.53
C SER A 433 13.78 -11.74 -6.32
N THR A 434 13.98 -10.55 -5.75
CA THR A 434 12.99 -9.49 -5.67
C THR A 434 13.64 -8.13 -5.85
N ILE A 435 13.08 -7.30 -6.73
CA ILE A 435 13.49 -5.90 -6.97
C ILE A 435 12.26 -4.98 -7.12
N ILE A 436 12.47 -3.67 -7.14
CA ILE A 436 11.41 -2.68 -7.43
C ILE A 436 11.39 -2.38 -8.94
N GLY A 437 10.18 -2.41 -9.52
CA GLY A 437 9.91 -2.06 -10.92
C GLY A 437 9.79 -0.53 -11.12
N ASP A 438 10.90 0.19 -10.95
CA ASP A 438 10.98 1.65 -11.15
C ASP A 438 11.74 2.08 -12.41
N GLY A 439 12.24 1.13 -13.21
CA GLY A 439 13.05 1.42 -14.40
C GLY A 439 14.49 1.87 -14.11
N THR A 440 14.95 1.83 -12.84
CA THR A 440 16.26 2.34 -12.41
C THR A 440 17.09 1.36 -11.58
N VAL A 441 16.46 0.42 -10.86
CA VAL A 441 17.17 -0.62 -10.10
C VAL A 441 17.99 -1.52 -11.02
N THR A 442 19.29 -1.60 -10.77
CA THR A 442 20.22 -2.46 -11.52
C THR A 442 20.61 -3.72 -10.74
N VAL A 443 20.65 -4.86 -11.43
CA VAL A 443 21.02 -6.18 -10.92
C VAL A 443 22.15 -6.76 -11.79
N PRO A 444 23.26 -7.24 -11.19
CA PRO A 444 24.25 -8.02 -11.95
C PRO A 444 23.67 -9.39 -12.30
N LEU A 445 23.74 -9.76 -13.57
CA LEU A 445 23.56 -11.11 -14.08
C LEU A 445 24.94 -11.75 -14.23
N VAL A 446 25.15 -12.93 -13.65
CA VAL A 446 26.39 -13.71 -13.81
C VAL A 446 26.02 -15.12 -14.25
N ALA A 447 26.52 -15.53 -15.42
CA ALA A 447 26.40 -16.90 -15.92
C ALA A 447 27.78 -17.55 -15.95
N THR A 448 27.89 -18.80 -15.49
CA THR A 448 29.11 -19.59 -15.57
C THR A 448 28.93 -20.74 -16.55
N VAL A 449 29.94 -20.95 -17.41
CA VAL A 449 29.94 -21.96 -18.47
C VAL A 449 31.12 -22.91 -18.26
N SER A 450 30.84 -24.21 -18.30
CA SER A 450 31.84 -25.25 -18.09
C SER A 450 31.65 -26.45 -19.02
N ASP A 451 32.72 -27.24 -19.15
CA ASP A 451 32.70 -28.54 -19.83
C ASP A 451 32.06 -29.63 -18.96
N ALA A 452 31.95 -30.85 -19.51
CA ALA A 452 31.34 -31.99 -18.82
C ALA A 452 32.11 -32.47 -17.57
N TYR A 453 33.31 -31.94 -17.32
CA TYR A 453 34.19 -32.25 -16.20
C TYR A 453 34.26 -31.10 -15.18
N GLY A 454 33.55 -29.99 -15.44
CA GLY A 454 33.49 -28.81 -14.57
C GLY A 454 34.60 -27.79 -14.82
N HIS A 455 35.39 -27.91 -15.89
CA HIS A 455 36.38 -26.89 -16.24
C HIS A 455 35.72 -25.66 -16.87
N PRO A 456 36.16 -24.44 -16.55
CA PRO A 456 35.60 -23.22 -17.12
C PRO A 456 35.89 -23.07 -18.62
N VAL A 457 34.88 -22.67 -19.39
CA VAL A 457 34.97 -22.46 -20.85
C VAL A 457 34.72 -20.99 -21.20
N SER A 458 35.80 -20.26 -21.49
CA SER A 458 35.78 -18.85 -21.93
C SER A 458 35.64 -18.76 -23.47
N GLY A 459 35.34 -17.57 -24.00
CA GLY A 459 35.25 -17.28 -25.43
C GLY A 459 33.95 -17.76 -26.13
N GLN A 460 32.93 -18.15 -25.37
CA GLN A 460 31.65 -18.63 -25.93
C GLN A 460 30.70 -17.49 -26.28
N SER A 461 29.86 -17.72 -27.29
CA SER A 461 28.69 -16.87 -27.54
C SER A 461 27.63 -17.15 -26.47
N VAL A 462 27.54 -16.25 -25.48
CA VAL A 462 26.56 -16.31 -24.38
C VAL A 462 25.57 -15.16 -24.54
N ALA A 463 24.28 -15.48 -24.63
CA ALA A 463 23.21 -14.50 -24.67
C ALA A 463 22.36 -14.56 -23.40
N LEU A 464 22.21 -13.42 -22.73
CA LEU A 464 21.32 -13.22 -21.59
C LEU A 464 20.04 -12.51 -22.05
N ARG A 465 18.87 -13.01 -21.65
CA ARG A 465 17.55 -12.46 -22.04
C ARG A 465 16.58 -12.50 -20.86
N SER A 466 15.56 -11.64 -20.89
CA SER A 466 14.40 -11.71 -19.99
C SER A 466 13.12 -12.05 -20.75
N SER A 467 12.14 -12.66 -20.08
CA SER A 467 10.77 -12.81 -20.56
C SER A 467 9.93 -11.53 -20.45
N ASP A 468 10.35 -10.55 -19.63
CA ASP A 468 9.76 -9.21 -19.61
C ASP A 468 10.51 -8.32 -20.64
N PRO A 469 9.83 -7.83 -21.70
CA PRO A 469 10.46 -6.99 -22.72
C PRO A 469 10.81 -5.58 -22.24
N GLY A 470 10.34 -5.16 -21.06
CA GLY A 470 10.72 -3.88 -20.44
C GLY A 470 12.12 -3.91 -19.82
N HIS A 471 12.61 -5.08 -19.38
CA HIS A 471 13.96 -5.20 -18.82
C HIS A 471 15.03 -4.84 -19.85
N GLN A 472 15.96 -3.96 -19.47
CA GLN A 472 17.12 -3.64 -20.28
C GLN A 472 18.32 -4.44 -19.79
N ILE A 473 18.86 -5.34 -20.63
CA ILE A 473 20.07 -6.12 -20.33
C ILE A 473 21.22 -5.54 -21.17
N SER A 474 22.36 -5.27 -20.53
CA SER A 474 23.56 -4.77 -21.21
C SER A 474 24.15 -5.80 -22.19
N ALA A 475 25.12 -5.37 -23.00
CA ALA A 475 26.00 -6.31 -23.67
C ALA A 475 26.63 -7.29 -22.65
N VAL A 476 26.76 -8.56 -23.04
CA VAL A 476 27.39 -9.60 -22.23
C VAL A 476 28.91 -9.46 -22.35
N THR A 477 29.61 -9.51 -21.23
CA THR A 477 31.07 -9.45 -21.14
C THR A 477 31.59 -10.81 -20.67
N ASP A 478 32.47 -11.44 -21.45
CA ASP A 478 33.29 -12.56 -20.98
C ASP A 478 34.36 -12.03 -20.03
N ASN A 479 34.27 -12.40 -18.75
CA ASN A 479 35.21 -12.00 -17.70
C ASN A 479 36.45 -12.91 -17.68
N GLY A 480 36.51 -13.91 -18.57
CA GLY A 480 37.45 -15.02 -18.51
C GLY A 480 37.05 -16.03 -17.43
N SER A 481 37.81 -17.13 -17.33
CA SER A 481 37.51 -18.23 -16.39
C SER A 481 36.08 -18.77 -16.49
N GLY A 482 35.47 -18.69 -17.69
CA GLY A 482 34.13 -19.19 -17.97
C GLY A 482 33.00 -18.39 -17.32
N GLU A 483 33.28 -17.20 -16.78
CA GLU A 483 32.29 -16.30 -16.20
C GLU A 483 31.87 -15.23 -17.21
N TYR A 484 30.56 -15.04 -17.37
CA TYR A 484 29.96 -14.08 -18.31
C TYR A 484 29.00 -13.17 -17.56
N SER A 485 29.21 -11.86 -17.65
CA SER A 485 28.45 -10.87 -16.89
C SER A 485 27.66 -9.89 -17.75
N ALA A 486 26.52 -9.45 -17.25
CA ALA A 486 25.75 -8.33 -17.79
C ALA A 486 25.02 -7.60 -16.66
N THR A 487 24.56 -6.38 -16.90
CA THR A 487 23.66 -5.67 -15.97
C THR A 487 22.24 -5.69 -16.52
N LEU A 488 21.29 -6.15 -15.71
CA LEU A 488 19.86 -5.95 -15.93
C LEU A 488 19.43 -4.67 -15.22
N THR A 489 18.70 -3.80 -15.91
CA THR A 489 17.93 -2.70 -15.31
C THR A 489 16.46 -3.14 -15.24
N SER A 490 15.79 -2.89 -14.12
CA SER A 490 14.36 -3.21 -13.92
C SER A 490 13.48 -2.61 -15.02
N SER A 491 12.31 -3.20 -15.25
CA SER A 491 11.25 -2.54 -15.99
C SER A 491 10.41 -1.67 -15.05
N THR A 492 9.35 -1.04 -15.57
CA THR A 492 8.36 -0.34 -14.74
C THR A 492 7.16 -1.21 -14.39
N THR A 493 7.15 -2.51 -14.74
CA THR A 493 5.98 -3.39 -14.64
C THR A 493 6.17 -4.47 -13.58
N PRO A 494 5.32 -4.54 -12.54
CA PRO A 494 5.40 -5.57 -11.51
C PRO A 494 4.99 -6.95 -12.05
N GLY A 495 5.67 -8.00 -11.58
CA GLY A 495 5.45 -9.38 -12.02
C GLY A 495 6.70 -10.24 -11.94
N THR A 496 6.57 -11.54 -12.21
CA THR A 496 7.72 -12.47 -12.26
C THR A 496 8.23 -12.59 -13.69
N ALA A 497 9.50 -12.25 -13.90
CA ALA A 497 10.21 -12.46 -15.15
C ALA A 497 11.15 -13.67 -15.05
N GLU A 498 11.19 -14.49 -16.09
CA GLU A 498 12.24 -15.49 -16.28
C GLU A 498 13.46 -14.82 -16.94
N ILE A 499 14.66 -15.10 -16.43
CA ILE A 499 15.93 -14.74 -17.04
C ILE A 499 16.57 -16.02 -17.60
N THR A 500 16.97 -16.00 -18.86
CA THR A 500 17.60 -17.14 -19.54
C THR A 500 19.02 -16.80 -19.95
N ALA A 501 19.96 -17.71 -19.67
CA ALA A 501 21.30 -17.71 -20.27
C ALA A 501 21.36 -18.84 -21.31
N THR A 502 21.63 -18.50 -22.57
CA THR A 502 21.83 -19.48 -23.65
C THR A 502 23.27 -19.44 -24.15
N VAL A 503 23.86 -20.62 -24.38
CA VAL A 503 25.23 -20.78 -24.89
C VAL A 503 25.22 -21.63 -26.15
N GLY A 504 25.95 -21.17 -27.19
CA GLY A 504 26.04 -21.86 -28.47
C GLY A 504 24.84 -21.58 -29.39
N GLU A 505 24.91 -22.16 -30.59
CA GLU A 505 23.91 -21.97 -31.67
C GLU A 505 23.09 -23.24 -31.91
N ALA A 506 21.95 -23.08 -32.59
CA ALA A 506 21.05 -24.21 -32.90
C ALA A 506 21.75 -25.26 -33.79
N PRO A 507 21.57 -26.57 -33.54
CA PRO A 507 20.62 -27.17 -32.60
C PRO A 507 21.13 -27.33 -31.15
N ASN A 508 22.43 -27.14 -30.89
CA ASN A 508 23.09 -27.52 -29.64
C ASN A 508 23.22 -26.34 -28.66
N VAL A 509 22.07 -25.81 -28.23
CA VAL A 509 22.01 -24.67 -27.30
C VAL A 509 21.91 -25.16 -25.86
N LEU A 510 22.86 -24.78 -25.00
CA LEU A 510 22.74 -24.95 -23.55
C LEU A 510 21.84 -23.86 -22.97
N LEU A 511 21.05 -24.17 -21.94
CA LEU A 511 20.08 -23.24 -21.35
C LEU A 511 20.06 -23.31 -19.82
N ALA A 512 20.34 -22.18 -19.16
CA ALA A 512 20.03 -21.94 -17.75
C ALA A 512 18.85 -20.98 -17.61
N ARG A 513 18.11 -21.11 -16.49
CA ARG A 513 16.91 -20.33 -16.15
C ARG A 513 16.99 -19.86 -14.70
N ALA A 514 16.61 -18.61 -14.45
CA ALA A 514 16.40 -18.04 -13.13
C ALA A 514 15.17 -17.12 -13.14
N GLN A 515 14.72 -16.64 -11.98
CA GLN A 515 13.55 -15.76 -11.86
C GLN A 515 13.86 -14.49 -11.06
N ILE A 516 13.30 -13.37 -11.51
CA ILE A 516 13.24 -12.09 -10.78
C ILE A 516 11.77 -11.75 -10.56
N ILE A 517 11.41 -11.39 -9.32
CA ILE A 517 10.08 -10.87 -8.98
C ILE A 517 10.16 -9.35 -8.85
N GLN A 518 9.61 -8.63 -9.81
CA GLN A 518 9.44 -7.18 -9.72
C GLN A 518 8.22 -6.86 -8.88
N ARG A 519 8.41 -6.01 -7.87
CA ARG A 519 7.34 -5.45 -7.03
C ARG A 519 7.11 -3.99 -7.40
N VAL A 520 5.90 -3.50 -7.10
CA VAL A 520 5.59 -2.07 -7.13
C VAL A 520 6.52 -1.30 -6.20
N GLY A 521 6.77 -0.03 -6.53
CA GLY A 521 7.49 0.89 -5.64
C GLY A 521 6.65 1.26 -4.41
N PRO A 522 7.21 2.04 -3.46
CA PRO A 522 6.42 2.64 -2.39
C PRO A 522 5.34 3.59 -2.95
N VAL A 523 4.24 3.77 -2.20
CA VAL A 523 3.18 4.73 -2.56
C VAL A 523 3.79 6.12 -2.79
N ALA A 524 3.61 6.67 -3.99
CA ALA A 524 4.07 8.02 -4.34
C ALA A 524 2.90 9.00 -4.49
N THR A 525 1.73 8.52 -4.91
CA THR A 525 0.53 9.32 -5.08
C THR A 525 -0.70 8.63 -4.52
N ALA A 526 -1.61 9.44 -3.99
CA ALA A 526 -2.94 9.04 -3.59
C ALA A 526 -3.94 10.04 -4.20
N THR A 527 -5.12 9.55 -4.60
CA THR A 527 -6.26 10.41 -4.95
C THR A 527 -7.52 9.86 -4.28
N VAL A 528 -8.42 10.74 -3.83
CA VAL A 528 -9.73 10.36 -3.30
C VAL A 528 -10.84 11.14 -4.00
N SER A 529 -11.96 10.47 -4.27
CA SER A 529 -13.20 11.03 -4.79
C SER A 529 -14.38 10.52 -3.96
N LEU A 530 -15.52 11.22 -3.99
CA LEU A 530 -16.76 10.86 -3.28
C LEU A 530 -17.91 10.89 -4.29
N ASP A 531 -18.71 9.83 -4.35
CA ASP A 531 -19.92 9.78 -5.18
C ASP A 531 -21.14 9.29 -4.36
N PRO A 532 -22.18 10.13 -4.16
CA PRO A 532 -22.25 11.55 -4.52
C PRO A 532 -21.38 12.44 -3.61
N ALA A 533 -20.84 13.52 -4.16
CA ALA A 533 -20.09 14.53 -3.39
C ALA A 533 -20.96 15.44 -2.49
N SER A 534 -22.28 15.24 -2.49
CA SER A 534 -23.23 15.86 -1.58
C SER A 534 -24.33 14.91 -1.13
N MET A 535 -24.80 15.09 0.10
CA MET A 535 -25.81 14.24 0.76
C MET A 535 -26.68 15.05 1.73
N VAL A 536 -27.76 14.46 2.24
CA VAL A 536 -28.55 15.08 3.32
C VAL A 536 -27.87 14.84 4.67
N ALA A 537 -27.87 15.86 5.53
CA ALA A 537 -27.42 15.78 6.92
C ALA A 537 -28.47 15.07 7.82
N ASP A 538 -28.75 13.79 7.60
CA ASP A 538 -29.81 13.04 8.31
C ASP A 538 -29.29 11.96 9.26
N GLY A 539 -27.96 11.82 9.42
CA GLY A 539 -27.33 10.77 10.22
C GLY A 539 -27.34 9.36 9.60
N VAL A 540 -27.87 9.19 8.37
CA VAL A 540 -28.13 7.86 7.77
C VAL A 540 -27.74 7.77 6.29
N SER A 541 -27.86 8.85 5.53
CA SER A 541 -27.43 9.01 4.15
C SER A 541 -25.94 8.68 3.98
N THR A 542 -25.56 8.12 2.84
CA THR A 542 -24.19 7.64 2.60
C THR A 542 -23.63 8.08 1.26
N THR A 543 -22.31 8.26 1.21
CA THR A 543 -21.53 8.40 -0.04
C THR A 543 -20.46 7.32 -0.10
N THR A 544 -20.15 6.85 -1.31
CA THR A 544 -19.03 5.94 -1.55
C THR A 544 -17.79 6.78 -1.87
N GLY A 545 -16.82 6.72 -0.97
CA GLY A 545 -15.48 7.23 -1.24
C GLY A 545 -14.66 6.21 -2.03
N THR A 546 -14.00 6.66 -3.09
CA THR A 546 -13.06 5.84 -3.87
C THR A 546 -11.66 6.44 -3.78
N VAL A 547 -10.72 5.65 -3.29
CA VAL A 547 -9.27 5.94 -3.25
C VAL A 547 -8.59 5.22 -4.41
N GLN A 548 -7.53 5.81 -4.94
CA GLN A 548 -6.54 5.15 -5.79
C GLN A 548 -5.15 5.42 -5.21
N LEU A 549 -4.33 4.38 -5.05
CA LEU A 549 -2.92 4.49 -4.65
C LEU A 549 -1.99 4.06 -5.78
N ARG A 550 -0.98 4.86 -6.09
CA ARG A 550 0.01 4.56 -7.14
C ARG A 550 1.45 4.85 -6.73
N ASP A 551 2.37 4.02 -7.23
CA ASP A 551 3.81 4.25 -7.08
C ASP A 551 4.30 5.34 -8.05
N ALA A 552 5.61 5.62 -8.05
CA ALA A 552 6.20 6.64 -8.93
C ALA A 552 6.14 6.28 -10.43
N SER A 553 6.04 4.98 -10.75
CA SER A 553 5.85 4.46 -12.11
C SER A 553 4.37 4.51 -12.56
N GLY A 554 3.45 4.78 -11.64
CA GLY A 554 2.00 4.78 -11.88
C GLY A 554 1.32 3.42 -11.65
N ASN A 555 2.03 2.42 -11.15
CA ASN A 555 1.47 1.10 -10.85
C ASN A 555 0.49 1.18 -9.66
N PRO A 556 -0.62 0.44 -9.67
CA PRO A 556 -1.54 0.36 -8.54
C PRO A 556 -0.92 -0.39 -7.34
N LEU A 557 -1.15 0.09 -6.11
CA LEU A 557 -0.83 -0.66 -4.88
C LEU A 557 -2.10 -1.16 -4.19
N ALA A 558 -2.34 -2.46 -4.25
CA ALA A 558 -3.33 -3.16 -3.42
C ALA A 558 -2.77 -3.52 -2.04
N SER A 559 -3.67 -3.77 -1.08
CA SER A 559 -3.39 -4.20 0.31
C SER A 559 -2.48 -3.27 1.14
N GLU A 560 -2.41 -1.99 0.77
CA GLU A 560 -1.74 -0.96 1.57
C GLU A 560 -2.62 -0.49 2.74
N PRO A 561 -2.04 -0.24 3.93
CA PRO A 561 -2.79 0.24 5.08
C PRO A 561 -3.20 1.71 4.89
N LEU A 562 -4.51 1.98 4.85
CA LEU A 562 -5.08 3.32 4.78
C LEU A 562 -5.43 3.89 6.16
N SER A 563 -5.24 5.19 6.31
CA SER A 563 -5.92 6.01 7.30
C SER A 563 -6.97 6.87 6.59
N ILE A 564 -8.20 6.90 7.12
CA ILE A 564 -9.29 7.73 6.60
C ILE A 564 -9.91 8.47 7.79
N SER A 565 -10.10 9.79 7.63
CA SER A 565 -10.60 10.69 8.66
C SER A 565 -11.47 11.78 8.03
N THR A 566 -12.42 12.31 8.77
CA THR A 566 -13.27 13.44 8.35
C THR A 566 -13.15 14.60 9.33
N SER A 567 -13.26 15.83 8.84
CA SER A 567 -13.25 17.04 9.66
C SER A 567 -14.55 17.28 10.44
N ASP A 568 -15.64 16.56 10.09
CA ASP A 568 -16.89 16.57 10.85
C ASP A 568 -16.89 15.38 11.83
N PRO A 569 -16.78 15.60 13.16
CA PRO A 569 -16.72 14.52 14.13
C PRO A 569 -18.04 13.74 14.29
N GLY A 570 -19.13 14.19 13.67
CA GLY A 570 -20.40 13.47 13.61
C GLY A 570 -20.53 12.50 12.44
N GLN A 571 -19.64 12.56 11.44
CA GLN A 571 -19.64 11.63 10.30
C GLN A 571 -18.92 10.33 10.66
N LEU A 572 -19.45 9.19 10.17
CA LEU A 572 -18.87 7.88 10.42
C LEU A 572 -18.26 7.29 9.13
N VAL A 573 -16.96 6.99 9.17
CA VAL A 573 -16.28 6.21 8.11
C VAL A 573 -16.36 4.72 8.45
N LYS A 574 -16.81 3.91 7.50
CA LYS A 574 -16.96 2.45 7.64
C LYS A 574 -16.72 1.73 6.31
N ASP A 575 -16.81 0.40 6.35
CA ASP A 575 -16.85 -0.48 5.17
C ASP A 575 -15.67 -0.25 4.20
N ILE A 576 -14.46 -0.07 4.75
CA ILE A 576 -13.23 0.09 3.97
C ILE A 576 -12.85 -1.27 3.34
N LEU A 577 -12.78 -1.29 2.01
CA LEU A 577 -12.50 -2.46 1.18
C LEU A 577 -11.35 -2.15 0.21
N ASP A 578 -10.33 -2.99 0.21
CA ASP A 578 -9.34 -3.11 -0.87
C ASP A 578 -9.96 -3.91 -2.02
N ASN A 579 -9.98 -3.35 -3.23
CA ASN A 579 -10.55 -4.01 -4.41
C ASN A 579 -9.52 -4.92 -5.13
N GLY A 580 -8.25 -4.93 -4.69
CA GLY A 580 -7.18 -5.76 -5.26
C GLY A 580 -6.53 -5.18 -6.54
N ASP A 581 -7.05 -4.07 -7.07
CA ASP A 581 -6.56 -3.36 -8.26
C ASP A 581 -5.87 -2.02 -7.92
N GLY A 582 -5.56 -1.79 -6.64
CA GLY A 582 -5.03 -0.53 -6.09
C GLY A 582 -6.07 0.57 -5.88
N SER A 583 -7.35 0.29 -6.17
CA SER A 583 -8.46 1.09 -5.68
C SER A 583 -8.99 0.56 -4.34
N TYR A 584 -9.47 1.48 -3.52
CA TYR A 584 -10.11 1.16 -2.24
C TYR A 584 -11.45 1.88 -2.20
N THR A 585 -12.49 1.19 -1.78
CA THR A 585 -13.81 1.80 -1.53
C THR A 585 -14.06 1.91 -0.03
N PHE A 586 -14.78 2.95 0.38
CA PHE A 586 -15.23 3.13 1.76
C PHE A 586 -16.57 3.86 1.79
N THR A 587 -17.32 3.71 2.86
CA THR A 587 -18.58 4.44 3.04
C THR A 587 -18.41 5.53 4.09
N VAL A 588 -18.81 6.77 3.76
CA VAL A 588 -19.05 7.82 4.76
C VAL A 588 -20.55 7.93 5.01
N VAL A 589 -20.95 7.84 6.27
CA VAL A 589 -22.32 8.12 6.74
C VAL A 589 -22.42 9.59 7.14
N ALA A 590 -23.52 10.22 6.79
CA ALA A 590 -23.88 11.58 7.19
C ALA A 590 -23.82 11.79 8.71
N SER A 591 -23.57 13.02 9.11
CA SER A 591 -23.92 13.53 10.44
C SER A 591 -25.29 14.24 10.39
N GLU A 592 -25.72 14.83 11.50
CA GLU A 592 -26.87 15.75 11.54
C GLU A 592 -26.46 17.23 11.22
N THR A 593 -25.18 17.47 10.93
CA THR A 593 -24.59 18.81 10.73
C THR A 593 -24.62 19.21 9.24
N VAL A 594 -25.30 20.32 8.93
CA VAL A 594 -25.29 20.93 7.59
C VAL A 594 -23.99 21.72 7.40
N GLY A 595 -23.29 21.51 6.28
CA GLY A 595 -22.02 22.19 5.99
C GLY A 595 -21.07 21.35 5.13
N THR A 596 -19.86 21.87 4.91
CA THR A 596 -18.79 21.19 4.17
C THR A 596 -17.80 20.51 5.13
N ALA A 597 -17.50 19.23 4.90
CA ALA A 597 -16.46 18.49 5.60
C ALA A 597 -15.33 18.10 4.65
N GLU A 598 -14.09 18.05 5.15
CA GLU A 598 -12.95 17.46 4.45
C GLU A 598 -12.83 15.97 4.84
N VAL A 599 -12.98 15.09 3.85
CA VAL A 599 -12.63 13.67 3.96
C VAL A 599 -11.19 13.52 3.52
N ARG A 600 -10.30 13.22 4.47
CA ARG A 600 -8.86 13.07 4.28
C ARG A 600 -8.45 11.61 4.35
N VAL A 601 -7.72 11.16 3.33
CA VAL A 601 -7.14 9.82 3.21
C VAL A 601 -5.62 9.94 3.24
N GLY A 602 -4.92 9.05 3.94
CA GLY A 602 -3.46 8.97 3.94
C GLY A 602 -2.94 7.54 3.96
N ALA A 603 -1.92 7.26 3.16
CA ALA A 603 -1.23 5.97 3.17
C ALA A 603 -0.37 5.86 4.45
N LEU A 604 -0.57 4.82 5.26
CA LEU A 604 0.17 4.64 6.52
C LEU A 604 1.59 4.10 6.30
N SER A 605 1.85 3.48 5.14
CA SER A 605 3.17 3.00 4.72
C SER A 605 4.14 4.12 4.35
N VAL A 606 3.65 5.26 3.86
CA VAL A 606 4.47 6.40 3.41
C VAL A 606 3.96 7.71 4.04
N PRO A 607 4.47 8.07 5.25
CA PRO A 607 4.05 9.28 5.95
C PRO A 607 4.20 10.54 5.10
N GLY A 608 3.08 11.24 4.89
CA GLY A 608 3.00 12.46 4.09
C GLY A 608 2.23 12.31 2.78
N VAL A 609 2.10 11.08 2.24
CA VAL A 609 1.25 10.84 1.06
C VAL A 609 -0.21 10.79 1.49
N ALA A 610 -0.96 11.83 1.14
CA ALA A 610 -2.36 12.01 1.50
C ALA A 610 -3.14 12.75 0.41
N ALA A 611 -4.45 12.50 0.37
CA ALA A 611 -5.40 13.12 -0.53
C ALA A 611 -6.64 13.58 0.25
N THR A 612 -7.35 14.59 -0.26
CA THR A 612 -8.54 15.16 0.37
C THR A 612 -9.67 15.32 -0.64
N ALA A 613 -10.91 15.13 -0.19
CA ALA A 613 -12.13 15.44 -0.94
C ALA A 613 -13.12 16.17 -0.04
N THR A 614 -13.88 17.10 -0.60
CA THR A 614 -14.91 17.86 0.13
C THR A 614 -16.27 17.18 0.01
N LEU A 615 -16.89 16.85 1.14
CA LEU A 615 -18.27 16.38 1.22
C LEU A 615 -19.19 17.53 1.63
N THR A 616 -20.25 17.79 0.87
CA THR A 616 -21.24 18.83 1.21
C THR A 616 -22.52 18.21 1.77
N GLN A 617 -22.78 18.40 3.05
CA GLN A 617 -24.02 17.96 3.71
C GLN A 617 -25.06 19.08 3.67
N THR A 618 -26.24 18.79 3.13
CA THR A 618 -27.34 19.76 2.96
C THR A 618 -28.50 19.47 3.91
N VAL A 619 -29.38 20.45 4.09
CA VAL A 619 -30.72 20.24 4.64
C VAL A 619 -31.54 19.25 3.79
N GLY A 620 -32.55 18.63 4.39
CA GLY A 620 -33.41 17.66 3.71
C GLY A 620 -34.47 18.27 2.76
N PRO A 621 -35.31 17.42 2.14
CA PRO A 621 -36.53 17.87 1.47
C PRO A 621 -37.53 18.46 2.47
N VAL A 622 -38.51 19.22 1.97
CA VAL A 622 -39.57 19.81 2.81
C VAL A 622 -40.46 18.71 3.39
N ALA A 623 -40.47 18.59 4.71
CA ALA A 623 -41.31 17.63 5.45
C ALA A 623 -42.51 18.31 6.11
N ALA A 624 -42.34 19.55 6.58
CA ALA A 624 -43.40 20.32 7.26
C ALA A 624 -43.48 21.77 6.77
N VAL A 625 -44.71 22.29 6.75
CA VAL A 625 -45.04 23.70 6.53
C VAL A 625 -46.05 24.06 7.63
N ASP A 626 -45.65 24.87 8.60
CA ASP A 626 -46.52 25.37 9.67
C ASP A 626 -46.91 26.82 9.39
N VAL A 627 -48.12 27.23 9.79
CA VAL A 627 -48.62 28.62 9.62
C VAL A 627 -49.13 29.14 10.96
N THR A 628 -48.67 30.33 11.36
CA THR A 628 -49.20 31.08 12.51
C THR A 628 -49.62 32.48 12.07
N LEU A 629 -50.58 33.08 12.80
CA LEU A 629 -51.12 34.41 12.55
C LEU A 629 -50.98 35.26 13.82
N ASP A 630 -50.48 36.48 13.70
CA ASP A 630 -50.41 37.44 14.80
C ASP A 630 -50.85 38.85 14.33
N PRO A 631 -52.03 39.35 14.75
CA PRO A 631 -53.08 38.64 15.51
C PRO A 631 -53.89 37.64 14.65
N ALA A 632 -54.43 36.59 15.26
CA ALA A 632 -55.33 35.63 14.58
C ALA A 632 -56.78 36.14 14.39
N THR A 633 -57.08 37.36 14.85
CA THR A 633 -58.39 38.02 14.78
C THR A 633 -58.23 39.44 14.26
N LEU A 634 -59.07 39.85 13.30
CA LEU A 634 -59.12 41.22 12.77
C LEU A 634 -60.55 41.76 12.73
N VAL A 635 -60.69 43.08 12.67
CA VAL A 635 -61.96 43.71 12.28
C VAL A 635 -62.11 43.60 10.77
N ALA A 636 -63.31 43.27 10.30
CA ALA A 636 -63.67 43.22 8.89
C ALA A 636 -63.91 44.64 8.34
N ASP A 637 -62.87 45.49 8.27
CA ASP A 637 -62.97 46.90 7.87
C ASP A 637 -62.24 47.25 6.56
N GLY A 638 -61.70 46.24 5.86
CA GLY A 638 -60.90 46.45 4.64
C GLY A 638 -59.49 47.02 4.88
N ALA A 639 -59.06 47.21 6.13
CA ALA A 639 -57.86 47.99 6.47
C ALA A 639 -56.99 47.40 7.59
N ALA A 640 -57.55 46.66 8.54
CA ALA A 640 -56.81 46.01 9.61
C ALA A 640 -55.87 44.92 9.06
N THR A 641 -54.65 44.79 9.57
CA THR A 641 -53.65 43.83 9.07
C THR A 641 -53.13 42.85 10.12
N THR A 642 -52.73 41.66 9.67
CA THR A 642 -52.06 40.62 10.44
C THR A 642 -50.84 40.09 9.70
N THR A 643 -49.84 39.58 10.41
CA THR A 643 -48.73 38.85 9.79
C THR A 643 -48.96 37.36 9.89
N ALA A 644 -49.05 36.67 8.75
CA ALA A 644 -48.84 35.23 8.71
C ALA A 644 -47.33 34.93 8.70
N THR A 645 -46.89 34.12 9.66
CA THR A 645 -45.55 33.54 9.67
C THR A 645 -45.65 32.07 9.27
N VAL A 646 -45.00 31.72 8.16
CA VAL A 646 -44.91 30.37 7.63
C VAL A 646 -43.54 29.80 7.97
N ARG A 647 -43.47 28.67 8.69
CA ARG A 647 -42.21 27.95 8.94
C ARG A 647 -42.15 26.75 8.01
N VAL A 648 -41.11 26.68 7.19
CA VAL A 648 -40.84 25.54 6.30
C VAL A 648 -39.65 24.76 6.86
N SER A 649 -39.80 23.44 7.06
CA SER A 649 -38.72 22.63 7.65
C SER A 649 -38.57 21.23 7.06
N ASP A 650 -37.38 20.65 7.22
CA ASP A 650 -37.08 19.24 6.91
C ASP A 650 -37.55 18.30 8.03
N ALA A 651 -37.33 17.00 7.85
CA ALA A 651 -37.74 15.96 8.80
C ALA A 651 -37.01 16.05 10.16
N GLN A 652 -35.94 16.84 10.24
CA GLN A 652 -35.16 17.14 11.44
C GLN A 652 -35.56 18.53 12.03
N HIS A 653 -36.69 19.09 11.58
CA HIS A 653 -37.25 20.38 11.99
C HIS A 653 -36.36 21.62 11.70
N ARG A 654 -35.32 21.46 10.86
CA ARG A 654 -34.42 22.56 10.47
C ARG A 654 -35.07 23.43 9.42
N GLY A 655 -34.88 24.74 9.54
CA GLY A 655 -35.48 25.73 8.65
C GLY A 655 -34.96 25.63 7.21
N LEU A 656 -35.87 25.72 6.25
CA LEU A 656 -35.59 25.62 4.82
C LEU A 656 -35.80 26.98 4.15
N ALA A 657 -34.73 27.79 4.07
CA ALA A 657 -34.71 29.04 3.29
C ALA A 657 -34.68 28.80 1.77
N GLY A 658 -34.93 29.85 0.99
CA GLY A 658 -34.85 29.84 -0.47
C GLY A 658 -35.92 28.99 -1.18
N LYS A 659 -37.03 28.66 -0.52
CA LYS A 659 -38.13 27.89 -1.08
C LYS A 659 -39.25 28.80 -1.58
N THR A 660 -39.88 28.41 -2.68
CA THR A 660 -41.07 29.10 -3.21
C THR A 660 -42.29 28.76 -2.36
N VAL A 661 -42.51 29.52 -1.30
CA VAL A 661 -43.76 29.49 -0.51
C VAL A 661 -44.85 30.24 -1.26
N THR A 662 -45.97 29.55 -1.53
CA THR A 662 -47.21 30.17 -2.01
C THR A 662 -48.17 30.29 -0.84
N VAL A 663 -48.82 31.44 -0.65
CA VAL A 663 -49.86 31.64 0.37
C VAL A 663 -51.16 32.07 -0.30
N THR A 664 -52.28 31.53 0.14
CA THR A 664 -53.63 31.85 -0.33
C THR A 664 -54.60 31.96 0.86
N SER A 665 -55.72 32.67 0.66
CA SER A 665 -56.85 32.67 1.59
C SER A 665 -58.06 31.98 0.96
N SER A 666 -59.00 31.52 1.79
CA SER A 666 -60.34 31.10 1.36
C SER A 666 -61.32 32.27 1.23
N ASP A 667 -60.97 33.45 1.74
CA ASP A 667 -61.65 34.71 1.47
C ASP A 667 -61.03 35.33 0.20
N PRO A 668 -61.80 35.51 -0.90
CA PRO A 668 -61.27 36.00 -2.17
C PRO A 668 -60.99 37.51 -2.19
N ASP A 669 -61.59 38.28 -1.28
CA ASP A 669 -61.47 39.74 -1.23
C ASP A 669 -60.36 40.19 -0.26
N GLN A 670 -59.89 39.28 0.59
CA GLN A 670 -58.77 39.48 1.52
C GLN A 670 -57.44 39.66 0.78
N GLN A 671 -56.72 40.76 1.06
CA GLN A 671 -55.50 41.09 0.34
C GLN A 671 -54.28 40.45 0.99
N LEU A 672 -53.39 39.85 0.20
CA LEU A 672 -52.13 39.25 0.63
C LEU A 672 -50.95 40.00 0.01
N ALA A 673 -49.97 40.38 0.83
CA ALA A 673 -48.72 40.99 0.39
C ALA A 673 -47.77 39.97 -0.29
N ALA A 674 -46.61 40.45 -0.75
CA ALA A 674 -45.56 39.56 -1.25
C ALA A 674 -44.92 38.75 -0.10
N VAL A 675 -44.77 37.44 -0.30
CA VAL A 675 -44.11 36.55 0.67
C VAL A 675 -42.62 36.89 0.78
N THR A 676 -42.16 37.17 2.00
CA THR A 676 -40.77 37.55 2.30
C THR A 676 -40.07 36.43 3.07
N ASP A 677 -39.06 35.79 2.47
CA ASP A 677 -38.15 34.87 3.16
C ASP A 677 -37.25 35.63 4.16
N ARG A 678 -37.12 35.11 5.39
CA ARG A 678 -36.25 35.67 6.43
C ARG A 678 -34.83 35.11 6.40
N GLY A 679 -34.57 34.09 5.57
CA GLY A 679 -33.27 33.44 5.42
C GLY A 679 -32.98 32.32 6.43
N ASP A 680 -33.90 32.08 7.37
CA ASP A 680 -33.82 31.04 8.41
C ASP A 680 -34.86 29.91 8.22
N GLY A 681 -35.61 29.93 7.12
CA GLY A 681 -36.73 29.02 6.87
C GLY A 681 -38.08 29.49 7.42
N THR A 682 -38.14 30.68 8.01
CA THR A 682 -39.40 31.41 8.23
C THR A 682 -39.65 32.38 7.08
N TYR A 683 -40.92 32.51 6.70
CA TYR A 683 -41.40 33.37 5.64
C TYR A 683 -42.57 34.18 6.18
N THR A 684 -42.65 35.46 5.87
CA THR A 684 -43.74 36.31 6.35
C THR A 684 -44.50 36.97 5.21
N VAL A 685 -45.82 36.98 5.33
CA VAL A 685 -46.73 37.74 4.46
C VAL A 685 -47.70 38.53 5.35
N GLU A 686 -47.90 39.80 5.02
CA GLU A 686 -48.96 40.62 5.63
C GLU A 686 -50.28 40.35 4.91
N LEU A 687 -51.36 40.23 5.68
CA LEU A 687 -52.72 40.08 5.18
C LEU A 687 -53.55 41.27 5.66
N THR A 688 -54.26 41.93 4.74
CA THR A 688 -55.28 42.94 5.07
C THR A 688 -56.65 42.30 5.05
N ALA A 689 -57.44 42.56 6.10
CA ALA A 689 -58.81 42.07 6.22
C ALA A 689 -59.68 42.51 5.02
N SER A 690 -60.71 41.72 4.71
CA SER A 690 -61.81 42.14 3.83
C SER A 690 -62.91 42.85 4.65
N GLU A 691 -64.02 43.19 4.00
CA GLU A 691 -65.25 43.64 4.69
C GLU A 691 -66.14 42.45 5.15
N ALA A 692 -65.73 41.20 4.87
CA ALA A 692 -66.52 40.01 5.18
C ALA A 692 -66.27 39.48 6.60
N VAL A 693 -67.34 39.44 7.41
CA VAL A 693 -67.33 38.84 8.75
C VAL A 693 -67.39 37.32 8.64
N GLY A 694 -66.46 36.61 9.27
CA GLY A 694 -66.37 35.15 9.21
C GLY A 694 -64.96 34.60 9.45
N ALA A 695 -64.79 33.29 9.25
CA ALA A 695 -63.49 32.63 9.33
C ALA A 695 -62.92 32.38 7.93
N ALA A 696 -61.68 32.81 7.71
CA ALA A 696 -60.91 32.58 6.49
C ALA A 696 -59.75 31.61 6.77
N THR A 697 -59.56 30.60 5.91
CA THR A 697 -58.46 29.64 6.02
C THR A 697 -57.27 30.12 5.19
N ILE A 698 -56.21 30.54 5.88
CA ILE A 698 -54.93 30.91 5.27
C ILE A 698 -54.15 29.63 5.03
N THR A 699 -53.82 29.33 3.78
CA THR A 699 -53.07 28.13 3.38
C THR A 699 -51.71 28.53 2.85
N ALA A 700 -50.64 27.95 3.37
CA ALA A 700 -49.29 28.10 2.82
C ALA A 700 -48.78 26.75 2.30
N ALA A 701 -48.15 26.75 1.12
CA ALA A 701 -47.71 25.55 0.44
C ALA A 701 -46.31 25.70 -0.19
N VAL A 702 -45.54 24.62 -0.18
CA VAL A 702 -44.26 24.45 -0.88
C VAL A 702 -44.30 23.12 -1.65
N GLY A 703 -44.52 23.20 -2.96
CA GLY A 703 -44.75 22.01 -3.79
C GLY A 703 -46.04 21.30 -3.38
N THR A 704 -45.92 20.08 -2.86
CA THR A 704 -47.05 19.26 -2.37
C THR A 704 -47.29 19.34 -0.87
N THR A 705 -46.37 19.94 -0.10
CA THR A 705 -46.48 20.04 1.36
C THR A 705 -47.12 21.39 1.73
N ALA A 706 -48.14 21.38 2.58
CA ALA A 706 -48.89 22.58 2.96
C ALA A 706 -49.35 22.56 4.42
N GLY A 707 -49.54 23.76 4.97
CA GLY A 707 -50.12 24.01 6.30
C GLY A 707 -51.17 25.10 6.26
N THR A 708 -51.98 25.19 7.31
CA THR A 708 -53.13 26.10 7.38
C THR A 708 -53.27 26.78 8.74
N ALA A 709 -53.74 28.03 8.74
CA ALA A 709 -54.19 28.75 9.94
C ALA A 709 -55.55 29.42 9.68
N THR A 710 -56.35 29.62 10.73
CA THR A 710 -57.67 30.27 10.62
C THR A 710 -57.59 31.72 11.08
N LEU A 711 -57.86 32.64 10.18
CA LEU A 711 -58.01 34.07 10.46
C LEU A 711 -59.50 34.38 10.70
N THR A 712 -59.85 34.94 11.85
CA THR A 712 -61.24 35.29 12.16
C THR A 712 -61.48 36.79 12.01
N GLN A 713 -62.37 37.17 11.10
CA GLN A 713 -62.75 38.56 10.82
C GLN A 713 -64.09 38.86 11.52
N THR A 714 -64.10 39.87 12.41
CA THR A 714 -65.27 40.24 13.23
C THR A 714 -65.89 41.56 12.79
N VAL A 715 -67.11 41.84 13.25
CA VAL A 715 -67.68 43.21 13.21
C VAL A 715 -66.79 44.21 13.96
N GLY A 716 -66.95 45.50 13.65
CA GLY A 716 -66.27 46.59 14.36
C GLY A 716 -66.92 46.94 15.71
N PRO A 717 -66.29 47.80 16.51
CA PRO A 717 -66.91 48.35 17.72
C PRO A 717 -68.13 49.22 17.37
N ALA A 718 -69.05 49.38 18.32
CA ALA A 718 -70.21 50.26 18.16
C ALA A 718 -69.81 51.70 17.86
N VAL A 719 -70.42 52.27 16.82
CA VAL A 719 -70.24 53.67 16.39
C VAL A 719 -71.59 54.38 16.25
N SER A 720 -72.59 53.71 15.67
CA SER A 720 -73.96 54.24 15.60
C SER A 720 -74.83 53.64 16.69
N VAL A 721 -75.60 54.50 17.37
CA VAL A 721 -76.61 54.14 18.37
C VAL A 721 -77.83 55.03 18.12
N ASP A 722 -78.86 54.49 17.47
CA ASP A 722 -80.15 55.18 17.27
C ASP A 722 -81.13 54.78 18.38
N VAL A 723 -81.98 55.71 18.84
CA VAL A 723 -83.03 55.45 19.83
C VAL A 723 -84.38 55.92 19.31
N ALA A 724 -85.37 55.04 19.30
CA ALA A 724 -86.74 55.33 18.89
C ALA A 724 -87.73 54.97 20.01
N LEU A 725 -88.80 55.76 20.13
CA LEU A 725 -89.85 55.60 21.16
C LEU A 725 -91.22 55.46 20.51
N ASP A 726 -91.98 54.43 20.85
CA ASP A 726 -93.36 54.24 20.38
C ASP A 726 -94.32 53.88 21.55
N PRO A 727 -95.23 54.78 21.95
CA PRO A 727 -95.37 56.17 21.52
C PRO A 727 -94.36 57.13 22.20
N ALA A 728 -93.81 58.09 21.45
CA ALA A 728 -92.94 59.15 22.00
C ALA A 728 -93.63 60.15 22.97
N THR A 729 -94.93 59.96 23.25
CA THR A 729 -95.73 60.77 24.18
C THR A 729 -96.49 59.88 25.16
N LEU A 730 -96.43 60.19 26.45
CA LEU A 730 -97.20 59.50 27.50
C LEU A 730 -97.97 60.51 28.37
N VAL A 731 -98.99 60.03 29.07
CA VAL A 731 -99.59 60.79 30.18
C VAL A 731 -98.69 60.60 31.41
N ALA A 732 -98.42 61.69 32.13
CA ALA A 732 -97.67 61.69 33.38
C ALA A 732 -98.54 61.14 34.53
N ASP A 733 -98.87 59.86 34.53
CA ASP A 733 -99.74 59.22 35.55
C ASP A 733 -99.02 58.21 36.45
N GLY A 734 -97.71 57.98 36.25
CA GLY A 734 -96.93 56.96 36.94
C GLY A 734 -97.12 55.53 36.43
N ALA A 735 -97.89 55.32 35.34
CA ALA A 735 -98.33 53.98 34.91
C ALA A 735 -98.38 53.77 33.39
N ALA A 736 -98.54 54.82 32.58
CA ALA A 736 -98.47 54.75 31.13
C ALA A 736 -97.07 54.31 30.66
N THR A 737 -96.98 53.54 29.56
CA THR A 737 -95.69 52.99 29.10
C THR A 737 -95.46 53.13 27.59
N THR A 738 -94.21 53.31 27.20
CA THR A 738 -93.74 53.27 25.79
C THR A 738 -92.71 52.17 25.61
N ALA A 739 -92.59 51.64 24.39
CA ALA A 739 -91.42 50.85 24.00
C ALA A 739 -90.27 51.80 23.60
N ALA A 740 -89.08 51.58 24.15
CA ALA A 740 -87.84 52.13 23.63
C ALA A 740 -87.14 51.05 22.80
N THR A 741 -86.83 51.36 21.54
CA THR A 741 -86.03 50.51 20.65
C THR A 741 -84.72 51.21 20.36
N VAL A 742 -83.60 50.61 20.77
CA VAL A 742 -82.25 51.04 20.41
C VAL A 742 -81.78 50.22 19.23
N ARG A 743 -81.07 50.81 18.26
CA ARG A 743 -80.36 50.10 17.20
C ARG A 743 -78.89 50.43 17.27
N VAL A 744 -78.05 49.40 17.21
CA VAL A 744 -76.59 49.50 17.39
C VAL A 744 -75.89 48.98 16.14
N ALA A 745 -74.95 49.76 15.61
CA ALA A 745 -74.17 49.36 14.44
C ALA A 745 -72.71 49.83 14.51
N ASP A 746 -71.83 49.14 13.79
CA ASP A 746 -70.44 49.55 13.59
C ASP A 746 -70.28 50.68 12.55
N ALA A 747 -69.05 51.08 12.26
CA ALA A 747 -68.73 52.14 11.29
C ALA A 747 -69.20 51.81 9.86
N GLN A 748 -69.37 50.53 9.52
CA GLN A 748 -69.85 50.03 8.24
C GLN A 748 -71.39 49.90 8.21
N GLY A 749 -72.08 50.27 9.29
CA GLY A 749 -73.54 50.17 9.40
C GLY A 749 -74.04 48.73 9.62
N ARG A 750 -73.17 47.80 10.00
CA ARG A 750 -73.55 46.41 10.29
C ARG A 750 -74.16 46.30 11.70
N PRO A 751 -75.29 45.60 11.88
CA PRO A 751 -75.92 45.47 13.19
C PRO A 751 -75.05 44.71 14.20
N LEU A 752 -75.00 45.20 15.44
CA LEU A 752 -74.23 44.62 16.53
C LEU A 752 -75.16 43.99 17.58
N ALA A 753 -75.31 42.66 17.53
CA ALA A 753 -75.98 41.85 18.55
C ALA A 753 -74.99 41.43 19.67
N GLY A 754 -75.51 41.15 20.87
CA GLY A 754 -74.72 40.76 22.05
C GLY A 754 -74.05 41.91 22.80
N GLU A 755 -74.25 43.16 22.38
CA GLU A 755 -73.67 44.35 23.03
C GLU A 755 -74.38 44.72 24.34
N THR A 756 -73.62 45.32 25.27
CA THR A 756 -74.17 45.76 26.56
C THR A 756 -74.76 47.17 26.46
N VAL A 757 -76.01 47.26 26.01
CA VAL A 757 -76.76 48.51 25.90
C VAL A 757 -77.32 48.93 27.26
N THR A 758 -76.95 50.13 27.72
CA THR A 758 -77.47 50.74 28.96
C THR A 758 -78.40 51.90 28.61
N LEU A 759 -79.59 51.95 29.22
CA LEU A 759 -80.54 53.07 29.09
C LEU A 759 -80.57 53.91 30.36
N THR A 760 -80.68 55.23 30.19
CA THR A 760 -80.87 56.23 31.26
C THR A 760 -81.90 57.27 30.84
N SER A 761 -82.48 58.01 31.80
CA SER A 761 -83.39 59.13 31.54
C SER A 761 -82.96 60.37 32.33
N SER A 762 -83.25 61.56 31.79
CA SER A 762 -83.11 62.82 32.52
C SER A 762 -84.21 63.07 33.55
N ASP A 763 -85.28 62.27 33.53
CA ASP A 763 -86.31 62.24 34.58
C ASP A 763 -86.00 61.08 35.56
N PRO A 764 -85.60 61.37 36.82
CA PRO A 764 -85.18 60.34 37.77
C PRO A 764 -86.35 59.53 38.36
N GLU A 765 -87.60 59.94 38.15
CA GLU A 765 -88.79 59.18 38.58
C GLU A 765 -89.34 58.28 37.46
N GLN A 766 -88.76 58.34 36.26
CA GLN A 766 -89.20 57.57 35.10
C GLN A 766 -88.66 56.14 35.14
N GLY A 767 -89.56 55.15 35.02
CA GLY A 767 -89.19 53.74 35.07
C GLY A 767 -88.50 53.29 33.80
N ILE A 768 -87.37 52.58 33.94
CA ILE A 768 -86.66 51.93 32.83
C ILE A 768 -86.64 50.42 33.09
N GLY A 769 -87.27 49.64 32.21
CA GLY A 769 -87.28 48.18 32.26
C GLY A 769 -85.95 47.55 31.84
N ALA A 770 -85.85 46.24 31.99
CA ALA A 770 -84.68 45.49 31.53
C ALA A 770 -84.53 45.60 30.00
N VAL A 771 -83.30 45.86 29.54
CA VAL A 771 -82.96 45.86 28.12
C VAL A 771 -82.84 44.42 27.62
N THR A 772 -83.52 44.12 26.52
CA THR A 772 -83.52 42.82 25.85
C THR A 772 -82.88 42.96 24.47
N ASP A 773 -81.82 42.20 24.20
CA ASP A 773 -81.27 42.03 22.86
C ASP A 773 -82.20 41.15 22.01
N ASN A 774 -82.53 41.62 20.80
CA ASN A 774 -83.36 40.87 19.85
C ASN A 774 -82.53 39.95 18.94
N GLY A 775 -81.20 40.01 18.98
CA GLY A 775 -80.28 39.21 18.18
C GLY A 775 -80.03 39.72 16.75
N ASP A 776 -80.63 40.87 16.39
CA ASP A 776 -80.53 41.51 15.07
C ASP A 776 -79.84 42.90 15.13
N GLY A 777 -79.18 43.20 16.25
CA GLY A 777 -78.61 44.52 16.53
C GLY A 777 -79.61 45.58 16.99
N SER A 778 -80.88 45.19 17.20
CA SER A 778 -81.85 45.99 17.94
C SER A 778 -82.07 45.48 19.36
N TYR A 779 -82.32 46.42 20.27
CA TYR A 779 -82.50 46.17 21.70
C TYR A 779 -83.76 46.88 22.15
N THR A 780 -84.56 46.24 23.01
CA THR A 780 -85.84 46.79 23.47
C THR A 780 -85.93 46.87 24.98
N ALA A 781 -86.57 47.92 25.48
CA ALA A 781 -86.95 48.09 26.87
C ALA A 781 -88.30 48.79 26.98
N GLN A 782 -89.07 48.49 28.02
CA GLN A 782 -90.27 49.25 28.37
C GLN A 782 -89.87 50.45 29.23
N LEU A 783 -90.36 51.64 28.90
CA LEU A 783 -90.27 52.81 29.77
C LEU A 783 -91.64 53.10 30.39
N THR A 784 -91.67 53.45 31.67
CA THR A 784 -92.89 53.84 32.40
C THR A 784 -92.83 55.31 32.77
N ALA A 785 -93.90 56.05 32.47
CA ALA A 785 -94.02 57.47 32.78
C ALA A 785 -93.88 57.75 34.28
N SER A 786 -93.36 58.92 34.63
CA SER A 786 -93.37 59.45 36.00
C SER A 786 -94.67 60.23 36.29
N ALA A 787 -94.72 60.92 37.43
CA ALA A 787 -95.75 61.92 37.72
C ALA A 787 -95.41 63.34 37.18
N ALA A 788 -94.25 63.53 36.56
CA ALA A 788 -93.77 64.83 36.08
C ALA A 788 -94.25 65.12 34.65
N VAL A 789 -94.72 66.36 34.43
CA VAL A 789 -95.11 66.87 33.11
C VAL A 789 -93.93 67.61 32.49
N GLY A 790 -93.53 67.25 31.27
CA GLY A 790 -92.36 67.81 30.60
C GLY A 790 -91.70 66.84 29.62
N ALA A 791 -90.60 67.27 29.01
CA ALA A 791 -89.78 66.43 28.14
C ALA A 791 -88.64 65.77 28.94
N ALA A 792 -88.48 64.46 28.80
CA ALA A 792 -87.38 63.69 29.35
C ALA A 792 -86.49 63.16 28.23
N THR A 793 -85.17 63.27 28.38
CA THR A 793 -84.19 62.73 27.41
C THR A 793 -83.80 61.32 27.81
N ILE A 794 -84.18 60.35 26.99
CA ILE A 794 -83.73 58.97 27.07
C ILE A 794 -82.37 58.89 26.39
N THR A 795 -81.35 58.36 27.07
CA THR A 795 -80.00 58.15 26.51
C THR A 795 -79.67 56.67 26.52
N ALA A 796 -79.26 56.13 25.38
CA ALA A 796 -78.69 54.80 25.24
C ALA A 796 -77.16 54.89 25.12
N ASN A 797 -76.43 54.04 25.85
CA ASN A 797 -74.98 53.98 25.85
C ASN A 797 -74.50 52.56 25.51
N VAL A 798 -73.53 52.45 24.61
CA VAL A 798 -72.93 51.18 24.16
C VAL A 798 -71.43 51.38 24.01
N GLY A 799 -70.65 50.89 24.99
CA GLY A 799 -69.21 51.17 25.06
C GLY A 799 -68.94 52.68 25.10
N SER A 800 -68.34 53.20 24.03
CA SER A 800 -68.06 54.64 23.83
C SER A 800 -69.09 55.38 22.96
N ALA A 801 -70.04 54.68 22.34
CA ALA A 801 -71.08 55.28 21.51
C ALA A 801 -72.36 55.56 22.33
N SER A 802 -73.13 56.59 21.94
CA SER A 802 -74.42 56.88 22.58
C SER A 802 -75.41 57.58 21.66
N GLY A 803 -76.70 57.27 21.87
CA GLY A 803 -77.85 57.84 21.17
C GLY A 803 -78.86 58.44 22.14
N VAL A 804 -79.73 59.34 21.65
CA VAL A 804 -80.76 59.98 22.47
C VAL A 804 -82.12 60.06 21.77
N ALA A 805 -83.19 60.01 22.57
CA ALA A 805 -84.56 60.27 22.15
C ALA A 805 -85.30 61.11 23.21
N THR A 806 -86.32 61.87 22.81
CA THR A 806 -87.11 62.70 23.74
C THR A 806 -88.48 62.09 23.98
N LEU A 807 -88.78 61.76 25.24
CA LEU A 807 -90.07 61.27 25.71
C LEU A 807 -90.87 62.44 26.31
N THR A 808 -92.01 62.79 25.73
CA THR A 808 -92.83 63.91 26.21
C THR A 808 -93.97 63.42 27.10
N GLN A 809 -93.99 63.86 28.36
CA GLN A 809 -94.98 63.49 29.37
C GLN A 809 -95.98 64.63 29.57
N THR A 810 -97.28 64.36 29.35
CA THR A 810 -98.36 65.36 29.37
C THR A 810 -99.26 65.25 30.60
N ALA A 811 -99.95 66.33 30.96
CA ALA A 811 -100.90 66.32 32.08
C ALA A 811 -102.15 65.47 31.78
N GLY A 812 -102.87 65.05 32.83
CA GLY A 812 -104.12 64.32 32.69
C GLY A 812 -105.26 65.17 32.12
N SER A 813 -106.36 64.53 31.72
CA SER A 813 -107.60 65.25 31.36
C SER A 813 -108.25 65.91 32.60
N PRO A 814 -108.98 67.03 32.45
CA PRO A 814 -109.71 67.67 33.54
C PRO A 814 -110.68 66.74 34.27
N ASP A 815 -110.62 66.76 35.60
CA ASP A 815 -111.47 66.00 36.53
C ASP A 815 -112.46 66.96 37.24
N PRO A 816 -113.77 66.87 36.96
CA PRO A 816 -114.80 67.64 37.66
C PRO A 816 -114.83 67.42 39.18
N ALA A 817 -114.38 66.25 39.69
CA ALA A 817 -114.39 65.96 41.12
C ALA A 817 -113.24 66.64 41.90
N ARG A 818 -112.24 67.19 41.18
CA ARG A 818 -111.10 67.93 41.76
C ARG A 818 -111.04 69.39 41.32
N SER A 819 -111.83 69.79 40.33
CA SER A 819 -111.87 71.16 39.82
C SER A 819 -112.76 72.05 40.70
N GLU A 820 -112.27 73.23 41.05
CA GLU A 820 -112.96 74.14 41.98
C GLU A 820 -113.68 75.26 41.24
N LEU A 821 -114.93 75.57 41.63
CA LEU A 821 -115.73 76.69 41.13
C LEU A 821 -116.19 77.55 42.32
N THR A 822 -116.00 78.87 42.23
CA THR A 822 -116.39 79.84 43.28
C THR A 822 -116.99 81.11 42.67
N LEU A 823 -117.78 81.85 43.46
CA LEU A 823 -118.32 83.17 43.10
C LEU A 823 -117.85 84.22 44.11
N SER A 824 -117.41 85.39 43.65
CA SER A 824 -117.04 86.51 44.54
C SER A 824 -118.24 87.08 45.30
N ALA A 825 -119.43 87.05 44.68
CA ALA A 825 -120.72 87.25 45.33
C ALA A 825 -121.76 86.22 44.85
N GLY A 826 -122.26 85.37 45.76
CA GLY A 826 -123.31 84.39 45.47
C GLY A 826 -124.73 84.97 45.39
N SER A 827 -124.90 86.25 45.72
CA SER A 827 -126.15 87.00 45.58
C SER A 827 -125.85 88.45 45.16
N ILE A 828 -126.55 88.94 44.15
CA ILE A 828 -126.46 90.31 43.62
C ILE A 828 -127.85 90.94 43.46
N LEU A 829 -127.92 92.22 43.11
CA LEU A 829 -129.15 92.93 42.78
C LEU A 829 -129.60 92.66 41.34
N ALA A 830 -130.90 92.43 41.16
CA ALA A 830 -131.54 92.23 39.86
C ALA A 830 -131.80 93.57 39.14
N ASP A 831 -130.77 94.42 39.03
CA ASP A 831 -130.86 95.78 38.47
C ASP A 831 -130.32 95.89 37.02
N GLY A 832 -129.82 94.79 36.46
CA GLY A 832 -129.18 94.73 35.14
C GLY A 832 -127.76 95.33 35.10
N LYS A 833 -127.15 95.66 36.25
CA LYS A 833 -125.86 96.35 36.31
C LYS A 833 -124.86 95.74 37.28
N GLU A 834 -125.27 95.23 38.44
CA GLU A 834 -124.33 94.57 39.36
C GLU A 834 -123.61 93.38 38.70
N GLU A 835 -122.36 93.15 39.11
CA GLU A 835 -121.49 92.11 38.58
C GLU A 835 -120.93 91.27 39.73
N THR A 836 -120.85 89.97 39.49
CA THR A 836 -120.08 89.01 40.29
C THR A 836 -119.04 88.36 39.39
N GLU A 837 -118.01 87.75 39.98
CA GLU A 837 -116.97 87.04 39.24
C GLU A 837 -117.03 85.55 39.59
N ILE A 838 -117.05 84.69 38.57
CA ILE A 838 -116.87 83.24 38.75
C ILE A 838 -115.40 82.89 38.53
N THR A 839 -114.79 82.24 39.52
CA THR A 839 -113.40 81.78 39.49
C THR A 839 -113.37 80.26 39.43
N VAL A 840 -112.61 79.72 38.48
CA VAL A 840 -112.52 78.29 38.19
C VAL A 840 -111.05 77.84 38.23
N ARG A 841 -110.78 76.75 38.94
CA ARG A 841 -109.44 76.13 39.04
C ARG A 841 -109.52 74.69 38.50
N PRO A 842 -109.37 74.46 37.18
CA PRO A 842 -109.40 73.13 36.60
C PRO A 842 -108.21 72.30 37.09
N ARG A 843 -108.47 71.06 37.49
CA ARG A 843 -107.45 70.09 37.92
C ARG A 843 -107.66 68.74 37.24
N ASP A 844 -106.60 67.96 37.07
CA ASP A 844 -106.69 66.58 36.60
C ASP A 844 -107.04 65.59 37.71
N ALA A 845 -107.14 64.30 37.35
CA ALA A 845 -107.40 63.18 38.27
C ALA A 845 -106.27 62.91 39.29
N GLN A 846 -105.18 63.68 39.25
CA GLN A 846 -104.09 63.69 40.23
C GLN A 846 -104.10 64.96 41.09
N GLY A 847 -104.98 65.93 40.79
CA GLY A 847 -105.10 67.20 41.50
C GLY A 847 -104.13 68.29 41.00
N ARG A 848 -103.42 68.06 39.89
CA ARG A 848 -102.52 69.06 39.30
C ARG A 848 -103.33 70.15 38.60
N PRO A 849 -102.95 71.43 38.72
CA PRO A 849 -103.62 72.50 37.97
C PRO A 849 -103.42 72.30 36.47
N LEU A 850 -104.44 72.63 35.67
CA LEU A 850 -104.40 72.52 34.22
C LEU A 850 -104.40 73.91 33.56
N PRO A 851 -103.22 74.54 33.42
CA PRO A 851 -103.10 75.81 32.71
C PRO A 851 -103.44 75.69 31.23
N ALA A 852 -103.80 76.80 30.59
CA ALA A 852 -104.28 76.87 29.20
C ALA A 852 -105.49 75.97 28.86
N THR A 853 -106.24 75.50 29.87
CA THR A 853 -107.51 74.78 29.65
C THR A 853 -108.55 75.71 29.03
N ALA A 854 -109.05 75.38 27.84
CA ALA A 854 -110.15 76.11 27.22
C ALA A 854 -111.47 75.86 27.99
N LEU A 855 -112.04 76.93 28.56
CA LEU A 855 -113.28 76.89 29.34
C LEU A 855 -114.38 77.73 28.68
N GLY A 856 -115.63 77.27 28.82
CA GLY A 856 -116.83 78.01 28.41
C GLY A 856 -117.82 78.15 29.58
N LEU A 857 -118.45 79.33 29.68
CA LEU A 857 -119.46 79.64 30.69
C LEU A 857 -120.86 79.69 30.06
N SER A 858 -121.87 79.24 30.80
CA SER A 858 -123.29 79.31 30.41
C SER A 858 -124.18 79.51 31.63
N SER A 859 -125.37 80.09 31.47
CA SER A 859 -126.33 80.38 32.56
C SER A 859 -127.74 79.91 32.20
N THR A 860 -128.52 79.52 33.21
CA THR A 860 -129.96 79.26 33.06
C THR A 860 -130.82 80.53 33.07
N ASP A 861 -130.29 81.68 33.49
CA ASP A 861 -130.94 82.99 33.28
C ASP A 861 -130.41 83.66 32.00
N ALA A 862 -131.15 83.52 30.91
CA ALA A 862 -130.85 84.14 29.62
C ALA A 862 -130.86 85.69 29.62
N GLY A 863 -131.23 86.33 30.73
CA GLY A 863 -131.09 87.77 30.91
C GLY A 863 -129.71 88.23 31.43
N GLN A 864 -128.87 87.32 31.92
CA GLN A 864 -127.52 87.64 32.41
C GLN A 864 -126.55 87.88 31.24
N ARG A 865 -125.49 88.66 31.48
CA ARG A 865 -124.39 88.81 30.52
C ARG A 865 -123.14 88.16 31.07
N LEU A 866 -122.58 87.22 30.32
CA LEU A 866 -121.44 86.39 30.70
C LEU A 866 -120.19 86.87 29.95
N GLY A 867 -119.09 87.03 30.67
CA GLY A 867 -117.75 87.18 30.10
C GLY A 867 -117.21 85.86 29.54
N ALA A 868 -116.11 85.96 28.79
CA ALA A 868 -115.24 84.80 28.54
C ALA A 868 -114.42 84.49 29.79
N PHE A 869 -113.84 83.28 29.85
CA PHE A 869 -112.82 82.96 30.84
C PHE A 869 -111.45 83.51 30.41
N GLU A 870 -110.82 84.29 31.27
CA GLU A 870 -109.42 84.72 31.14
C GLU A 870 -108.57 84.02 32.21
N GLU A 871 -107.37 83.56 31.84
CA GLU A 871 -106.44 82.89 32.77
C GLU A 871 -105.60 83.95 33.50
N VAL A 872 -105.88 84.15 34.79
CA VAL A 872 -105.24 85.21 35.60
C VAL A 872 -103.98 84.74 36.32
N GLU A 873 -103.90 83.45 36.62
CA GLU A 873 -102.70 82.73 37.08
C GLU A 873 -102.71 81.33 36.42
N PRO A 874 -101.57 80.65 36.23
CA PRO A 874 -101.54 79.31 35.62
C PRO A 874 -102.46 78.30 36.32
N GLY A 875 -103.53 77.88 35.63
CA GLY A 875 -104.57 77.00 36.16
C GLY A 875 -105.65 77.70 37.00
N VAL A 876 -105.79 79.03 36.90
CA VAL A 876 -106.82 79.85 37.56
C VAL A 876 -107.46 80.78 36.54
N PHE A 877 -108.75 80.58 36.31
CA PHE A 877 -109.52 81.29 35.29
C PHE A 877 -110.63 82.10 35.95
N THR A 878 -110.87 83.34 35.52
CA THR A 878 -112.03 84.13 35.99
C THR A 878 -112.90 84.61 34.82
N ALA A 879 -114.18 84.83 35.10
CA ALA A 879 -115.13 85.43 34.17
C ALA A 879 -116.17 86.27 34.92
N THR A 880 -116.53 87.42 34.36
CA THR A 880 -117.56 88.29 34.94
C THR A 880 -118.97 87.81 34.58
N VAL A 881 -119.90 87.87 35.54
CA VAL A 881 -121.33 87.62 35.35
C VAL A 881 -122.11 88.86 35.80
N ARG A 882 -122.72 89.56 34.84
CA ARG A 882 -123.59 90.71 35.11
C ARG A 882 -125.02 90.25 35.32
N ALA A 883 -125.66 90.82 36.34
CA ALA A 883 -127.06 90.63 36.68
C ALA A 883 -128.00 90.86 35.48
N SER A 884 -129.12 90.17 35.49
CA SER A 884 -130.31 90.51 34.71
C SER A 884 -131.23 91.43 35.52
N THR A 885 -132.43 91.69 34.99
CA THR A 885 -133.52 92.37 35.72
C THR A 885 -134.53 91.39 36.35
N ARG A 886 -134.18 90.09 36.45
CA ARG A 886 -135.03 89.04 37.02
C ARG A 886 -134.56 88.64 38.41
N VAL A 887 -135.49 88.74 39.37
CA VAL A 887 -135.31 88.21 40.74
C VAL A 887 -135.49 86.69 40.70
N GLY A 888 -134.56 85.94 41.31
CA GLY A 888 -134.58 84.48 41.33
C GLY A 888 -133.19 83.86 41.46
N THR A 889 -133.11 82.53 41.34
CA THR A 889 -131.85 81.78 41.27
C THR A 889 -131.54 81.36 39.83
N SER A 890 -130.24 81.24 39.54
CA SER A 890 -129.70 80.86 38.24
C SER A 890 -128.53 79.90 38.44
N THR A 891 -128.36 78.94 37.53
CA THR A 891 -127.24 77.99 37.55
C THR A 891 -126.24 78.41 36.48
N LEU A 892 -125.00 78.62 36.89
CA LEU A 892 -123.86 78.86 36.02
C LEU A 892 -123.13 77.54 35.79
N THR A 893 -123.18 77.04 34.55
CA THR A 893 -122.57 75.77 34.13
C THR A 893 -121.26 76.06 33.39
N VAL A 894 -120.15 75.54 33.92
CA VAL A 894 -118.81 75.62 33.30
C VAL A 894 -118.53 74.34 32.52
N ARG A 895 -117.99 74.47 31.31
CA ARG A 895 -117.64 73.36 30.42
C ARG A 895 -116.21 73.47 29.92
N THR A 896 -115.56 72.33 29.70
CA THR A 896 -114.34 72.29 28.90
C THR A 896 -114.71 72.36 27.42
N THR A 897 -114.08 73.25 26.66
CA THR A 897 -114.31 73.41 25.22
C THR A 897 -113.19 72.77 24.43
N VAL A 898 -113.52 71.89 23.49
CA VAL A 898 -112.52 71.23 22.64
C VAL A 898 -112.19 72.15 21.47
N GLN A 899 -111.11 72.92 21.58
CA GLN A 899 -110.50 73.53 20.41
C GLN A 899 -109.68 72.47 19.66
N PRO A 900 -109.91 72.21 18.36
CA PRO A 900 -109.19 71.19 17.62
C PRO A 900 -107.73 71.62 17.42
N ILE A 901 -106.81 70.96 18.13
CA ILE A 901 -105.37 71.13 17.93
C ILE A 901 -105.04 70.64 16.52
N GLN A 902 -104.63 71.54 15.62
CA GLN A 902 -104.03 71.11 14.36
C GLN A 902 -102.65 70.52 14.65
N PRO A 903 -102.32 69.31 14.13
CA PRO A 903 -101.01 68.73 14.32
C PRO A 903 -99.95 69.59 13.60
N VAL A 904 -99.07 70.21 14.38
CA VAL A 904 -97.88 70.88 13.86
C VAL A 904 -96.91 69.81 13.38
N ILE A 905 -96.81 69.64 12.05
CA ILE A 905 -95.80 68.78 11.44
C ILE A 905 -94.47 69.56 11.44
N PRO A 906 -93.41 69.07 12.12
CA PRO A 906 -92.09 69.72 12.09
C PRO A 906 -91.47 69.69 10.68
N PRO A 907 -90.62 70.64 10.30
CA PRO A 907 -90.18 70.78 8.89
C PRO A 907 -89.32 69.64 8.32
N GLU A 908 -88.78 68.74 9.14
CA GLU A 908 -87.68 67.84 8.74
C GLU A 908 -88.14 66.47 8.22
N GLU A 909 -89.38 66.03 8.48
CA GLU A 909 -89.95 64.79 7.91
C GLU A 909 -90.41 64.94 6.44
N ARG A 910 -89.52 65.42 5.57
CA ARG A 910 -89.71 65.40 4.10
C ARG A 910 -88.74 64.52 3.34
N SER A 911 -87.73 63.95 3.99
CA SER A 911 -86.61 63.27 3.31
C SER A 911 -86.51 61.76 3.52
N ALA A 912 -87.21 61.18 4.51
CA ALA A 912 -87.04 59.76 4.89
C ALA A 912 -87.98 58.77 4.15
N ALA A 913 -89.11 59.23 3.60
CA ALA A 913 -90.18 58.39 3.06
C ALA A 913 -89.89 57.73 1.68
N ALA A 914 -88.61 57.54 1.32
CA ALA A 914 -88.18 57.28 -0.06
C ALA A 914 -87.35 56.00 -0.29
N LEU A 915 -86.93 55.23 0.74
CA LEU A 915 -86.02 54.08 0.53
C LEU A 915 -86.24 52.83 1.41
N VAL A 916 -87.49 52.41 1.67
CA VAL A 916 -87.76 50.99 1.99
C VAL A 916 -88.98 50.47 1.23
N ARG A 917 -88.72 49.80 0.10
CA ARG A 917 -89.67 48.89 -0.55
C ARG A 917 -88.92 47.62 -0.97
N ASN A 918 -88.83 46.65 -0.05
CA ASN A 918 -88.81 45.19 -0.28
C ASN A 918 -88.34 44.43 0.98
N ALA A 919 -89.27 44.17 1.90
CA ALA A 919 -89.11 43.16 2.96
C ALA A 919 -90.52 42.63 3.32
N PRO A 920 -90.83 41.34 3.05
CA PRO A 920 -92.17 40.80 3.30
C PRO A 920 -92.30 40.14 4.67
N GLY A 921 -93.38 40.47 5.41
CA GLY A 921 -93.88 39.61 6.49
C GLY A 921 -93.59 40.05 7.93
N ILE A 922 -94.22 41.14 8.36
CA ILE A 922 -94.63 41.31 9.77
C ILE A 922 -96.15 41.46 9.79
N ALA A 923 -96.82 40.74 10.70
CA ALA A 923 -98.28 40.70 10.75
C ALA A 923 -98.88 42.04 11.23
N ARG A 924 -100.05 42.40 10.69
CA ARG A 924 -100.84 43.52 11.20
C ARG A 924 -101.37 43.20 12.60
N ALA A 925 -100.67 43.67 13.64
CA ALA A 925 -101.27 43.79 14.97
C ALA A 925 -102.51 44.69 14.89
N SER A 926 -103.59 44.29 15.56
CA SER A 926 -104.83 45.06 15.60
C SER A 926 -104.65 46.30 16.47
N VAL A 927 -104.71 47.49 15.88
CA VAL A 927 -104.72 48.76 16.61
C VAL A 927 -105.93 48.77 17.55
N GLY A 928 -105.67 48.73 18.86
CA GLY A 928 -106.71 48.83 19.88
C GLY A 928 -107.30 50.23 19.88
N ALA A 929 -108.59 50.36 19.58
CA ALA A 929 -109.32 51.62 19.72
C ALA A 929 -109.47 51.94 21.22
N GLY A 930 -108.54 52.74 21.76
CA GLY A 930 -108.38 52.92 23.22
C GLY A 930 -107.99 54.31 23.71
N SER A 931 -107.75 55.29 22.83
CA SER A 931 -107.55 56.69 23.24
C SER A 931 -108.89 57.42 23.29
N PRO A 932 -109.40 57.82 24.47
CA PRO A 932 -110.66 58.55 24.56
C PRO A 932 -110.46 59.96 23.99
N VAL A 933 -111.22 60.30 22.95
CA VAL A 933 -111.35 61.70 22.51
C VAL A 933 -111.99 62.47 23.67
N PRO A 934 -111.36 63.53 24.21
CA PRO A 934 -111.90 64.27 25.33
C PRO A 934 -113.22 64.90 24.92
N THR A 935 -114.32 64.34 25.42
CA THR A 935 -115.67 64.82 25.13
C THR A 935 -115.93 66.07 25.95
N ALA A 936 -116.47 67.14 25.34
CA ALA A 936 -116.69 68.44 25.98
C ALA A 936 -117.53 68.31 27.26
N GLY A 937 -116.85 68.30 28.41
CA GLY A 937 -117.41 67.91 29.70
C GLY A 937 -118.01 69.09 30.45
N VAL A 938 -119.00 68.84 31.30
CA VAL A 938 -119.33 69.78 32.38
C VAL A 938 -118.24 69.66 33.44
N LEU A 939 -117.54 70.76 33.68
CA LEU A 939 -116.48 70.84 34.70
C LEU A 939 -117.07 71.11 36.09
N GLY A 940 -118.21 71.78 36.15
CA GLY A 940 -118.98 72.01 37.37
C GLY A 940 -120.15 72.97 37.14
N GLU A 941 -121.00 73.11 38.16
CA GLU A 941 -122.11 74.06 38.19
C GLU A 941 -122.14 74.81 39.53
N ILE A 942 -122.48 76.11 39.50
CA ILE A 942 -122.59 76.95 40.70
C ILE A 942 -123.83 77.86 40.64
N THR A 943 -124.49 78.11 41.77
CA THR A 943 -125.74 78.88 41.82
C THR A 943 -125.51 80.34 42.16
N LEU A 944 -126.10 81.26 41.38
CA LEU A 944 -126.13 82.69 41.61
C LEU A 944 -127.57 83.17 41.88
N THR A 945 -127.76 83.96 42.93
CA THR A 945 -129.06 84.53 43.34
C THR A 945 -129.16 86.02 42.95
N GLN A 946 -130.36 86.48 42.58
CA GLN A 946 -130.62 87.86 42.17
C GLN A 946 -131.83 88.43 42.93
N THR A 947 -131.70 89.64 43.50
CA THR A 947 -132.61 90.19 44.52
C THR A 947 -133.15 91.60 44.19
N ALA A 948 -134.28 92.01 44.80
CA ALA A 948 -135.01 93.21 44.38
C ALA A 948 -134.51 94.53 45.03
N PRO A 949 -134.46 95.66 44.28
CA PRO A 949 -134.12 96.98 44.82
C PRO A 949 -135.26 97.62 45.64
N LYS A 950 -134.94 98.64 46.46
CA LYS A 950 -135.82 99.26 47.47
C LYS A 950 -136.01 100.77 47.21
N VAL A 951 -137.18 101.32 47.53
CA VAL A 951 -137.62 102.69 47.10
C VAL A 951 -138.22 103.51 48.26
N THR A 952 -137.99 104.84 48.28
CA THR A 952 -138.51 105.78 49.30
C THR A 952 -138.77 107.19 48.71
N PRO A 953 -139.81 107.96 49.12
CA PRO A 953 -140.09 109.32 48.63
C PRO A 953 -139.78 110.48 49.62
N VAL A 954 -139.95 111.72 49.17
CA VAL A 954 -139.78 113.04 49.86
C VAL A 954 -140.90 113.99 49.36
N ASP A 955 -141.24 115.19 49.84
CA ASP A 955 -140.67 116.25 50.73
C ASP A 955 -141.91 117.01 51.38
N PRO A 956 -141.97 118.32 51.80
CA PRO A 956 -140.98 119.40 51.99
C PRO A 956 -141.11 120.31 53.26
N ALA A 957 -140.27 121.35 53.28
CA ALA A 957 -140.49 122.70 53.85
C ALA A 957 -140.49 122.94 55.39
N GLN A 958 -139.30 123.07 55.98
CA GLN A 958 -138.96 124.00 57.09
C GLN A 958 -137.48 124.49 56.95
N PRO A 959 -137.04 125.60 57.60
CA PRO A 959 -135.91 126.42 57.11
C PRO A 959 -134.57 126.41 57.91
N VAL A 960 -133.67 127.33 57.54
CA VAL A 960 -132.20 127.40 57.69
C VAL A 960 -131.67 127.84 59.08
N LYS A 961 -130.44 127.39 59.45
CA LYS A 961 -129.54 128.08 60.41
C LYS A 961 -128.02 127.86 60.12
N PRO A 962 -127.18 128.93 60.04
CA PRO A 962 -125.68 128.90 60.00
C PRO A 962 -125.05 129.10 61.42
N PRO A 963 -123.70 129.11 61.68
CA PRO A 963 -122.58 129.38 60.75
C PRO A 963 -121.18 128.68 60.94
N ALA A 964 -120.32 128.79 59.90
CA ALA A 964 -118.85 129.04 59.93
C ALA A 964 -117.83 127.99 60.51
N PRO A 965 -116.49 128.14 60.30
CA PRO A 965 -115.78 128.24 59.00
C PRO A 965 -114.42 127.46 58.91
N ALA A 966 -113.78 127.52 57.71
CA ALA A 966 -112.38 127.13 57.39
C ALA A 966 -112.05 125.61 57.34
N SER A 967 -110.99 125.11 56.69
CA SER A 967 -109.82 125.74 56.02
C SER A 967 -109.27 124.93 54.80
N ALA A 968 -108.49 125.59 53.94
CA ALA A 968 -107.50 125.03 52.97
C ALA A 968 -106.06 125.43 53.45
N PRO A 969 -104.89 125.19 52.77
CA PRO A 969 -104.53 124.52 51.50
C PRO A 969 -103.86 123.13 51.78
N ALA A 970 -102.90 122.50 51.07
CA ALA A 970 -101.95 122.75 49.96
C ALA A 970 -101.62 121.40 49.24
N LEU A 971 -100.98 121.23 48.05
CA LEU A 971 -100.05 121.99 47.19
C LEU A 971 -98.54 121.79 47.51
N ALA A 972 -97.74 121.43 46.46
CA ALA A 972 -96.28 121.18 46.44
C ALA A 972 -95.76 119.92 47.21
N ALA A 973 -94.53 119.40 47.04
CA ALA A 973 -93.59 119.26 45.90
C ALA A 973 -92.34 118.44 46.36
N THR A 974 -91.39 118.10 45.47
CA THR A 974 -90.05 117.48 45.75
C THR A 974 -90.07 116.04 46.33
N GLY A 975 -88.99 115.24 46.34
CA GLY A 975 -87.69 115.33 45.66
C GLY A 975 -86.59 114.47 46.33
N ALA A 976 -85.58 114.07 45.53
CA ALA A 976 -84.21 113.62 45.89
C ALA A 976 -83.93 112.45 46.87
N ASP A 977 -83.13 111.49 46.37
CA ASP A 977 -81.88 110.93 46.92
C ASP A 977 -81.76 110.24 48.31
N SER A 978 -81.45 108.93 48.22
CA SER A 978 -80.26 108.27 48.82
C SER A 978 -80.21 107.78 50.29
N GLY A 979 -79.56 106.60 50.44
CA GLY A 979 -78.70 106.24 51.60
C GLY A 979 -79.30 105.31 52.68
N GLY A 980 -78.50 104.36 53.21
CA GLY A 980 -78.64 104.09 54.65
C GLY A 980 -78.27 102.77 55.36
N ALA A 981 -77.83 101.68 54.72
CA ALA A 981 -77.01 100.60 55.35
C ALA A 981 -77.53 99.78 56.58
N LEU A 982 -76.71 98.77 56.98
CA LEU A 982 -76.76 97.88 58.18
C LEU A 982 -77.94 96.87 58.23
N GLY A 983 -77.80 95.59 58.60
CA GLY A 983 -76.66 94.71 58.96
C GLY A 983 -77.25 93.32 59.34
N TRP A 984 -76.58 92.26 59.81
CA TRP A 984 -75.20 91.92 60.21
C TRP A 984 -75.08 90.36 60.24
N ILE A 985 -73.85 89.80 60.27
CA ILE A 985 -73.46 88.50 60.91
C ILE A 985 -73.98 87.17 60.30
N ALA A 986 -73.21 86.07 60.22
CA ALA A 986 -71.74 85.87 60.12
C ALA A 986 -71.42 84.38 59.83
N ALA A 987 -70.21 84.12 59.31
CA ALA A 987 -69.39 82.90 59.55
C ALA A 987 -69.92 81.53 59.06
N LEU A 988 -69.08 80.52 58.78
CA LEU A 988 -67.68 80.35 59.16
C LEU A 988 -66.75 80.02 57.96
N VAL A 989 -65.49 80.43 58.09
CA VAL A 989 -64.39 80.21 57.15
C VAL A 989 -63.53 79.04 57.62
N LEU A 990 -63.03 78.22 56.69
CA LEU A 990 -61.63 77.75 56.78
C LEU A 990 -61.09 77.35 55.41
N ALA A 991 -60.06 78.08 54.96
CA ALA A 991 -59.30 77.77 53.76
C ALA A 991 -57.81 77.71 54.12
N ALA A 992 -57.13 76.68 53.62
CA ALA A 992 -55.67 76.53 53.54
C ALA A 992 -55.37 75.46 52.48
N GLY A 993 -54.25 75.47 51.77
CA GLY A 993 -53.13 76.41 51.75
C GLY A 993 -52.12 75.92 50.71
N ALA A 994 -51.43 76.80 49.99
CA ALA A 994 -50.72 76.41 48.78
C ALA A 994 -49.33 75.79 48.99
N ALA A 995 -49.00 74.84 48.09
CA ALA A 995 -47.68 74.50 47.56
C ALA A 995 -46.53 74.05 48.50
N ALA A 996 -46.02 72.83 48.24
CA ALA A 996 -44.61 72.48 48.42
C ALA A 996 -44.18 71.35 47.45
N LEU A 997 -42.92 71.38 46.99
CA LEU A 997 -42.29 70.34 46.17
C LEU A 997 -41.90 69.11 47.02
N LEU A 998 -42.04 67.88 46.49
CA LEU A 998 -40.93 66.97 46.13
C LEU A 998 -41.45 65.59 45.65
N GLY A 999 -40.59 64.77 45.03
CA GLY A 999 -40.68 63.30 45.19
C GLY A 999 -41.04 62.42 43.98
N ARG A 1000 -40.09 62.28 43.04
CA ARG A 1000 -39.88 61.12 42.12
C ARG A 1000 -40.79 59.87 42.26
N ARG A 1001 -41.30 59.38 41.12
CA ARG A 1001 -40.83 58.10 40.53
C ARG A 1001 -41.18 57.97 39.03
N VAL A 1002 -40.37 57.21 38.30
CA VAL A 1002 -40.39 56.98 36.84
C VAL A 1002 -40.22 55.47 36.57
N ARG A 1003 -40.69 55.00 35.40
CA ARG A 1003 -40.70 53.63 34.79
C ARG A 1003 -42.13 53.10 34.67
N ARG A 1004 -42.56 52.43 33.60
CA ARG A 1004 -41.96 51.89 32.34
C ARG A 1004 -42.75 52.43 31.13
N ARG A 1005 -42.32 52.52 29.85
CA ARG A 1005 -41.16 52.09 29.02
C ARG A 1005 -40.95 50.59 28.78
N GLU A 1006 -41.04 50.23 27.49
CA GLU A 1006 -40.94 48.87 26.90
C GLU A 1006 -42.11 47.95 27.29
#